data_AF-A0A6S6T2U7-F1
#
_entry.id   AF-A0A6S6T2U7-F1
#
_cell.length_a   1.000
_cell.length_b   1.000
_cell.length_c   1.000
_cell.angle_alpha   90.00
_cell.angle_beta   90.00
_cell.angle_gamma   90.00
#
_symmetry.space_group_name_H-M   'P 1'
#
loop_
_entity.id
_entity.type
_entity.pdbx_description
1 polymer ?
#
loop_
_entity_poly.entity_id
_entity_poly.type
_entity_poly.pdbx_seq_one_letter_code
_entity_poly.pdbx_strand_id
1 'polypeptide(L)'
;MNWLSNVVQTSCVSVLKYLHKLLHKKQRLKTMRQLVHYYYHQERLVTWIKEKKIISSTRLLVEINFPDSDQEKLQKLLNLLSKLLPEATILGMQSFTSFVNHRVTDINPQPVISIMEFQSTKLSTEIIDLNRTYDHTPIELTKIEKHLQADTKAVQILSSYNEIGTSSLINQIGQKFNQLKVFGGGASSKKQNENKSFIFHNKIIYNKALILIFMHGENLNVELFQAFDWKPISKKKVITKIKGNAILTLDDSSALDIYKKYFPNIEDDTSVSLQVPLYTTKNNISSTAHILNINFKNESLEMAQALQEGDIVQLSIGNYNAMMNRIQEIHNFLTNTPAQALWIGTCVSYEYGFRIPIIHYISNIKKTDQIFGYSTSKEYFNTENQPNTYHNHTFIMAAITESNSEYIQLSKSTSTNIGPFERANKNLYSIMHKTANELNQLTENLENIVEQRTKELEILNEGLQVKIKDAVRKEKRQNAIMNQQSRLASMGEILENIAHQWRQPLNTVSWIMNDTLIKAQMGRSDEVNLEELAKRVNNSVQFLSDTIENFRRFLDHSDMAQTFNIKKTIEATILLIKETLIKSDISIELHCLDGIKYKGYENDFKQIIMNLINNARDAMEERKIENGHISIRVYHEKDELLIAIQDNAGGIPKPILKNIFEPYFTTKHKSKGTGLGLYMSKNLIEKVKGNIEAISILNKKTTFLITLPDEGAIPTAVPKLTN
;
A
#
# COMPACT_ATOMS: atom_id res chain seq x y z
N MET A 1 -109.59 0.29 -11.19
CA MET A 1 -108.19 0.77 -11.27
C MET A 1 -107.57 1.14 -9.92
N ASN A 2 -108.32 1.68 -8.94
CA ASN A 2 -107.74 2.09 -7.65
C ASN A 2 -107.27 0.96 -6.71
N TRP A 3 -107.80 -0.27 -6.85
CA TRP A 3 -107.39 -1.39 -5.99
C TRP A 3 -106.02 -1.97 -6.38
N LEU A 4 -105.74 -2.09 -7.69
CA LEU A 4 -104.44 -2.54 -8.22
C LEU A 4 -103.31 -1.55 -7.93
N SER A 5 -103.58 -0.24 -7.93
CA SER A 5 -102.61 0.80 -7.56
C SER A 5 -102.17 0.67 -6.09
N ASN A 6 -103.12 0.49 -5.17
CA ASN A 6 -102.82 0.40 -3.74
C ASN A 6 -102.09 -0.90 -3.37
N VAL A 7 -102.40 -2.02 -4.01
CA VAL A 7 -101.70 -3.30 -3.78
C VAL A 7 -100.26 -3.23 -4.28
N VAL A 8 -100.00 -2.65 -5.46
CA VAL A 8 -98.64 -2.48 -6.01
C VAL A 8 -97.80 -1.50 -5.17
N GLN A 9 -98.38 -0.41 -4.67
CA GLN A 9 -97.69 0.53 -3.78
C GLN A 9 -97.32 -0.09 -2.42
N THR A 10 -98.22 -0.86 -1.79
CA THR A 10 -97.94 -1.49 -0.50
C THR A 10 -96.91 -2.61 -0.60
N SER A 11 -96.91 -3.40 -1.68
CA SER A 11 -95.88 -4.42 -1.94
C SER A 11 -94.51 -3.80 -2.30
N CYS A 12 -94.46 -2.71 -3.09
CA CYS A 12 -93.20 -2.03 -3.39
C CYS A 12 -92.58 -1.38 -2.15
N VAL A 13 -93.37 -0.74 -1.28
CA VAL A 13 -92.87 -0.11 -0.05
C VAL A 13 -92.38 -1.14 0.97
N SER A 14 -93.02 -2.31 1.05
CA SER A 14 -92.58 -3.40 1.93
C SER A 14 -91.34 -4.12 1.40
N VAL A 15 -91.21 -4.30 0.08
CA VAL A 15 -89.97 -4.80 -0.57
C VAL A 15 -88.84 -3.78 -0.44
N LEU A 16 -89.10 -2.47 -0.60
CA LEU A 16 -88.12 -1.41 -0.37
C LEU A 16 -87.71 -1.32 1.10
N LYS A 17 -88.65 -1.45 2.06
CA LYS A 17 -88.31 -1.51 3.48
C LYS A 17 -87.53 -2.77 3.82
N TYR A 18 -87.83 -3.92 3.20
CA TYR A 18 -87.09 -5.17 3.41
C TYR A 18 -85.69 -5.12 2.78
N LEU A 19 -85.55 -4.56 1.57
CA LEU A 19 -84.26 -4.27 0.92
C LEU A 19 -83.47 -3.21 1.69
N HIS A 20 -84.11 -2.17 2.22
CA HIS A 20 -83.46 -1.16 3.06
C HIS A 20 -83.04 -1.75 4.41
N LYS A 21 -83.84 -2.66 4.98
CA LYS A 21 -83.50 -3.40 6.21
C LYS A 21 -82.41 -4.44 5.94
N LEU A 22 -82.32 -5.04 4.75
CA LEU A 22 -81.22 -5.91 4.29
C LEU A 22 -79.95 -5.13 3.96
N LEU A 23 -80.06 -3.93 3.40
CA LEU A 23 -78.96 -2.98 3.18
C LEU A 23 -78.43 -2.41 4.50
N HIS A 24 -79.30 -2.24 5.50
CA HIS A 24 -78.91 -1.90 6.88
C HIS A 24 -78.49 -3.12 7.72
N LYS A 25 -78.91 -4.35 7.37
CA LYS A 25 -78.47 -5.62 8.00
C LYS A 25 -77.21 -6.21 7.39
N LYS A 26 -76.78 -5.77 6.20
CA LYS A 26 -75.35 -5.80 5.87
C LYS A 26 -74.71 -5.00 7.00
N GLN A 27 -74.05 -5.68 7.94
CA GLN A 27 -73.04 -5.07 8.80
C GLN A 27 -72.36 -4.02 7.91
N ARG A 28 -72.44 -2.75 8.28
CA ARG A 28 -71.55 -1.73 7.71
C ARG A 28 -70.18 -2.37 7.85
N LEU A 29 -69.67 -2.93 6.74
CA LEU A 29 -68.36 -3.53 6.71
C LEU A 29 -67.48 -2.38 7.14
N LYS A 30 -66.88 -2.53 8.33
CA LYS A 30 -66.00 -1.48 8.84
C LYS A 30 -64.96 -1.25 7.75
N THR A 31 -64.76 0.01 7.42
CA THR A 31 -63.65 0.45 6.58
C THR A 31 -62.35 -0.08 7.19
N MET A 32 -61.37 -0.36 6.34
CA MET A 32 -60.07 -0.79 6.81
C MET A 32 -59.52 0.22 7.82
N ARG A 33 -58.94 -0.26 8.92
CA ARG A 33 -58.28 0.61 9.90
C ARG A 33 -57.18 -0.12 10.64
N GLN A 34 -56.16 0.64 11.05
CA GLN A 34 -55.13 0.19 11.97
C GLN A 34 -55.34 0.82 13.35
N LEU A 35 -55.13 0.01 14.39
CA LEU A 35 -55.22 0.42 15.79
C LEU A 35 -53.98 -0.04 16.53
N VAL A 36 -53.30 0.87 17.21
CA VAL A 36 -52.09 0.56 17.99
C VAL A 36 -52.36 0.68 19.49
N HIS A 37 -51.93 -0.33 20.24
CA HIS A 37 -52.05 -0.42 21.69
C HIS A 37 -50.69 -0.66 22.34
N TYR A 38 -50.39 0.13 23.38
CA TYR A 38 -49.22 -0.08 24.23
C TYR A 38 -49.62 -0.97 25.40
N TYR A 39 -49.10 -2.20 25.44
CA TYR A 39 -49.52 -3.22 26.39
C TYR A 39 -48.84 -3.05 27.75
N TYR A 40 -49.60 -2.63 28.77
CA TYR A 40 -49.08 -2.52 30.14
C TYR A 40 -49.49 -3.70 31.03
N HIS A 41 -50.74 -4.17 30.87
CA HIS A 41 -51.33 -5.25 31.66
C HIS A 41 -52.58 -5.78 30.95
N GLN A 42 -52.90 -7.04 31.21
CA GLN A 42 -53.98 -7.80 30.57
C GLN A 42 -55.34 -7.11 30.63
N GLU A 43 -55.73 -6.54 31.78
CA GLU A 43 -57.04 -5.91 31.96
C GLU A 43 -57.25 -4.72 31.00
N ARG A 44 -56.20 -3.91 30.80
CA ARG A 44 -56.24 -2.75 29.93
C ARG A 44 -56.40 -3.14 28.46
N LEU A 45 -55.73 -4.23 28.04
CA LEU A 45 -55.88 -4.77 26.69
C LEU A 45 -57.30 -5.29 26.44
N VAL A 46 -57.86 -6.04 27.39
CA VAL A 46 -59.25 -6.56 27.30
C VAL A 46 -60.25 -5.41 27.20
N THR A 47 -60.12 -4.41 28.06
CA THR A 47 -60.99 -3.22 28.04
C THR A 47 -60.85 -2.46 26.73
N TRP A 48 -59.62 -2.25 26.25
CA TRP A 48 -59.37 -1.54 24.99
C TRP A 48 -59.95 -2.27 23.76
N ILE A 49 -59.83 -3.59 23.68
CA ILE A 49 -60.44 -4.42 22.62
C ILE A 49 -61.97 -4.24 22.61
N LYS A 50 -62.60 -4.22 23.78
CA LYS A 50 -64.04 -3.99 23.93
C LYS A 50 -64.44 -2.56 23.53
N GLU A 51 -63.73 -1.55 24.02
CA GLU A 51 -63.97 -0.13 23.73
C GLU A 51 -63.86 0.19 22.23
N LYS A 52 -62.83 -0.35 21.58
CA LYS A 52 -62.60 -0.19 20.13
C LYS A 52 -63.51 -1.09 19.29
N LYS A 53 -64.34 -1.93 19.94
CA LYS A 53 -65.29 -2.87 19.34
C LYS A 53 -64.61 -3.80 18.33
N ILE A 54 -63.42 -4.29 18.66
CA ILE A 54 -62.64 -5.17 17.78
C ILE A 54 -63.30 -6.55 17.79
N ILE A 55 -63.57 -7.09 16.61
CA ILE A 55 -64.26 -8.38 16.44
C ILE A 55 -63.28 -9.35 15.80
N SER A 56 -63.16 -10.54 16.37
CA SER A 56 -62.36 -11.62 15.79
C SER A 56 -62.83 -11.94 14.37
N SER A 57 -61.90 -12.02 13.43
CA SER A 57 -62.17 -12.48 12.06
C SER A 57 -60.88 -12.96 11.40
N THR A 58 -61.00 -13.76 10.35
CA THR A 58 -59.88 -14.17 9.49
C THR A 58 -59.23 -13.04 8.68
N ARG A 59 -59.80 -11.83 8.74
CA ARG A 59 -59.29 -10.60 8.12
C ARG A 59 -58.61 -9.67 9.12
N LEU A 60 -58.26 -10.20 10.28
CA LEU A 60 -57.63 -9.44 11.35
C LEU A 60 -56.18 -9.88 11.49
N LEU A 61 -55.26 -8.94 11.27
CA LEU A 61 -53.83 -9.13 11.52
C LEU A 61 -53.46 -8.48 12.85
N VAL A 62 -52.94 -9.26 13.78
CA VAL A 62 -52.37 -8.78 15.04
C VAL A 62 -50.85 -8.90 14.95
N GLU A 63 -50.17 -7.78 14.80
CA GLU A 63 -48.71 -7.71 14.85
C GLU A 63 -48.25 -7.24 16.23
N ILE A 64 -47.24 -7.91 16.79
CA ILE A 64 -46.72 -7.59 18.11
C ILE A 64 -45.22 -7.36 18.01
N ASN A 65 -44.80 -6.17 18.42
CA ASN A 65 -43.41 -5.89 18.73
C ASN A 65 -43.17 -6.21 20.21
N PHE A 66 -42.34 -7.22 20.48
CA PHE A 66 -42.06 -7.69 21.83
C PHE A 66 -40.62 -7.35 22.24
N PRO A 67 -40.39 -6.46 23.22
CA PRO A 67 -39.05 -5.99 23.54
C PRO A 67 -38.29 -6.79 24.59
N ASP A 68 -38.97 -7.64 25.34
CA ASP A 68 -38.37 -8.46 26.40
C ASP A 68 -37.80 -9.77 25.81
N SER A 69 -36.84 -10.39 26.49
CA SER A 69 -36.38 -11.76 26.19
C SER A 69 -37.20 -12.83 26.93
N ASP A 70 -38.09 -12.41 27.84
CA ASP A 70 -38.99 -13.28 28.59
C ASP A 70 -40.10 -13.88 27.70
N GLN A 71 -39.84 -15.10 27.21
CA GLN A 71 -40.79 -15.86 26.40
C GLN A 71 -42.02 -16.32 27.18
N GLU A 72 -41.98 -16.41 28.52
CA GLU A 72 -43.16 -16.78 29.31
C GLU A 72 -44.18 -15.62 29.35
N LYS A 73 -43.70 -14.39 29.51
CA LYS A 73 -44.53 -13.19 29.39
C LYS A 73 -45.18 -13.11 28.00
N LEU A 74 -44.41 -13.38 26.95
CA LEU A 74 -44.94 -13.45 25.60
C LEU A 74 -46.01 -14.55 25.49
N GLN A 75 -45.74 -15.76 25.98
CA GLN A 75 -46.70 -16.87 25.91
C GLN A 75 -48.03 -16.54 26.61
N LYS A 76 -47.98 -15.85 27.76
CA LYS A 76 -49.18 -15.35 28.45
C LYS A 76 -49.97 -14.38 27.58
N LEU A 77 -49.29 -13.43 26.93
CA LEU A 77 -49.92 -12.48 26.01
C LEU A 77 -50.53 -13.18 24.78
N LEU A 78 -49.81 -14.11 24.15
CA LEU A 78 -50.29 -14.88 23.00
C LEU A 78 -51.51 -15.73 23.34
N ASN A 79 -51.51 -16.36 24.53
CA ASN A 79 -52.66 -17.13 25.03
C ASN A 79 -53.89 -16.23 25.26
N LEU A 80 -53.70 -15.04 25.82
CA LEU A 80 -54.76 -14.06 26.01
C LEU A 80 -55.34 -13.59 24.67
N LEU A 81 -54.49 -13.17 23.73
CA LEU A 81 -54.92 -12.71 22.41
C LEU A 81 -55.62 -13.80 21.62
N SER A 82 -55.09 -15.03 21.63
CA SER A 82 -55.73 -16.19 20.99
C SER A 82 -57.11 -16.50 21.58
N LYS A 83 -57.36 -16.17 22.85
CA LYS A 83 -58.68 -16.33 23.49
C LYS A 83 -59.64 -15.21 23.12
N LEU A 84 -59.15 -13.97 23.01
CA LEU A 84 -59.96 -12.80 22.68
C LEU A 84 -60.28 -12.70 21.18
N LEU A 85 -59.34 -13.12 20.34
CA LEU A 85 -59.37 -12.99 18.88
C LEU A 85 -58.98 -14.34 18.21
N PRO A 86 -59.78 -15.40 18.38
CA PRO A 86 -59.40 -16.76 17.96
C PRO A 86 -59.25 -16.97 16.46
N GLU A 87 -59.88 -16.14 15.62
CA GLU A 87 -59.80 -16.23 14.16
C GLU A 87 -58.72 -15.33 13.56
N ALA A 88 -58.07 -14.50 14.38
CA ALA A 88 -57.07 -13.56 13.92
C ALA A 88 -55.73 -14.22 13.64
N THR A 89 -55.00 -13.69 12.65
CA THR A 89 -53.60 -14.04 12.43
C THR A 89 -52.76 -13.24 13.42
N ILE A 90 -52.20 -13.91 14.43
CA ILE A 90 -51.38 -13.26 15.47
C ILE A 90 -49.92 -13.58 15.19
N LEU A 91 -49.06 -12.58 15.08
CA LEU A 91 -47.64 -12.79 14.80
C LEU A 91 -46.80 -11.61 15.27
N GLY A 92 -45.48 -11.76 15.21
CA GLY A 92 -44.59 -10.69 15.60
C GLY A 92 -43.16 -11.16 15.78
N MET A 93 -42.34 -10.25 16.31
CA MET A 93 -40.92 -10.51 16.54
C MET A 93 -40.42 -9.88 17.82
N GLN A 94 -39.27 -10.36 18.27
CA GLN A 94 -38.48 -9.64 19.24
C GLN A 94 -37.86 -8.40 18.59
N SER A 95 -38.15 -7.22 19.14
CA SER A 95 -37.41 -5.99 18.83
C SER A 95 -37.38 -5.10 20.06
N PHE A 96 -36.18 -4.66 20.44
CA PHE A 96 -35.97 -3.93 21.67
C PHE A 96 -36.36 -2.44 21.59
N THR A 97 -36.63 -1.92 20.39
CA THR A 97 -37.17 -0.58 20.18
C THR A 97 -38.61 -0.63 19.69
N SER A 98 -39.39 0.38 20.06
CA SER A 98 -40.78 0.54 19.63
C SER A 98 -41.06 1.97 19.22
N PHE A 99 -41.96 2.15 18.25
CA PHE A 99 -42.50 3.46 17.91
C PHE A 99 -43.66 3.80 18.85
N VAL A 100 -43.49 4.83 19.66
CA VAL A 100 -44.45 5.35 20.63
C VAL A 100 -44.61 6.85 20.41
N ASN A 101 -45.80 7.31 20.01
CA ASN A 101 -46.15 8.74 19.91
C ASN A 101 -45.13 9.61 19.14
N HIS A 102 -44.81 9.27 17.90
CA HIS A 102 -43.78 9.91 17.05
C HIS A 102 -42.34 9.78 17.56
N ARG A 103 -42.09 8.96 18.57
CA ARG A 103 -40.75 8.70 19.10
C ARG A 103 -40.43 7.23 18.96
N VAL A 104 -39.18 6.92 18.66
CA VAL A 104 -38.66 5.56 18.91
C VAL A 104 -38.05 5.58 20.31
N THR A 105 -38.59 4.74 21.19
CA THR A 105 -38.15 4.70 22.59
C THR A 105 -37.76 3.29 22.99
N ASP A 106 -36.56 3.19 23.53
CA ASP A 106 -35.99 2.09 24.30
C ASP A 106 -36.30 2.20 25.81
N ILE A 107 -36.84 3.36 26.22
CA ILE A 107 -37.19 3.67 27.60
C ILE A 107 -38.50 2.96 27.96
N ASN A 108 -38.39 1.97 28.84
CA ASN A 108 -39.52 1.24 29.44
C ASN A 108 -40.34 0.46 28.40
N PRO A 109 -39.71 -0.46 27.65
CA PRO A 109 -40.31 -0.97 26.42
C PRO A 109 -41.41 -1.97 26.78
N GLN A 110 -42.64 -1.52 26.62
CA GLN A 110 -43.82 -2.36 26.71
C GLN A 110 -44.07 -2.98 25.33
N PRO A 111 -44.63 -4.20 25.25
CA PRO A 111 -45.07 -4.76 23.99
C PRO A 111 -46.01 -3.80 23.27
N VAL A 112 -45.80 -3.59 21.98
CA VAL A 112 -46.68 -2.77 21.14
C VAL A 112 -47.47 -3.70 20.24
N ILE A 113 -48.79 -3.58 20.30
CA ILE A 113 -49.73 -4.43 19.57
C ILE A 113 -50.39 -3.57 18.50
N SER A 114 -50.22 -3.93 17.24
CA SER A 114 -50.97 -3.38 16.13
C SER A 114 -52.06 -4.35 15.71
N ILE A 115 -53.27 -3.84 15.54
CA ILE A 115 -54.40 -4.59 14.99
C ILE A 115 -54.81 -3.91 13.69
N MET A 116 -54.65 -4.62 12.58
CA MET A 116 -55.13 -4.22 11.27
C MET A 116 -56.42 -4.98 10.96
N GLU A 117 -57.54 -4.24 10.92
CA GLU A 117 -58.85 -4.76 10.52
C GLU A 117 -59.02 -4.50 9.02
N PHE A 118 -58.92 -5.54 8.19
CA PHE A 118 -59.13 -5.44 6.75
C PHE A 118 -60.63 -5.53 6.41
N GLN A 119 -61.09 -4.73 5.46
CA GLN A 119 -62.47 -4.78 4.96
C GLN A 119 -62.65 -5.98 4.04
N SER A 120 -61.70 -6.22 3.14
CA SER A 120 -61.80 -7.25 2.09
C SER A 120 -60.56 -8.14 1.91
N THR A 121 -59.37 -7.69 2.31
CA THR A 121 -58.13 -8.47 2.16
C THR A 121 -58.23 -9.77 2.93
N LYS A 122 -57.73 -10.84 2.30
CA LYS A 122 -57.52 -12.13 2.93
C LYS A 122 -56.03 -12.28 3.22
N LEU A 123 -55.74 -12.94 4.34
CA LEU A 123 -54.39 -13.23 4.78
C LEU A 123 -54.12 -14.72 4.63
N SER A 124 -52.93 -15.07 4.16
CA SER A 124 -52.37 -16.40 4.34
C SER A 124 -50.95 -16.29 4.87
N THR A 125 -50.51 -17.27 5.64
CA THR A 125 -49.16 -17.29 6.22
C THR A 125 -48.45 -18.59 5.89
N GLU A 126 -47.13 -18.52 5.71
CA GLU A 126 -46.25 -19.67 5.57
C GLU A 126 -45.06 -19.53 6.51
N ILE A 127 -44.70 -20.62 7.17
CA ILE A 127 -43.63 -20.66 8.17
C ILE A 127 -42.54 -21.61 7.71
N ILE A 128 -41.33 -21.07 7.59
CA ILE A 128 -40.14 -21.86 7.23
C ILE A 128 -39.32 -22.05 8.51
N ASP A 129 -39.52 -23.18 9.20
CA ASP A 129 -38.75 -23.54 10.40
C ASP A 129 -37.37 -24.10 10.03
N LEU A 130 -36.35 -23.26 10.19
CA LEU A 130 -34.98 -23.55 9.82
C LEU A 130 -34.30 -24.53 10.78
N ASN A 131 -34.86 -24.78 11.98
CA ASN A 131 -34.33 -25.82 12.86
C ASN A 131 -34.68 -27.23 12.38
N ARG A 132 -35.71 -27.38 11.54
CA ARG A 132 -36.17 -28.69 11.04
C ARG A 132 -35.63 -29.04 9.66
N THR A 133 -35.11 -28.05 8.93
CA THR A 133 -34.49 -28.19 7.61
C THR A 133 -32.96 -28.15 7.75
N TYR A 134 -32.36 -29.18 8.34
CA TYR A 134 -30.89 -29.32 8.46
C TYR A 134 -30.25 -30.08 7.30
N ASP A 135 -31.03 -30.81 6.49
CA ASP A 135 -30.51 -31.37 5.26
C ASP A 135 -30.51 -30.29 4.20
N HIS A 136 -29.38 -30.13 3.51
CA HIS A 136 -29.09 -29.23 2.40
C HIS A 136 -30.06 -29.30 1.19
N THR A 137 -31.25 -29.89 1.37
CA THR A 137 -32.41 -29.70 0.51
C THR A 137 -32.68 -28.21 0.28
N PRO A 138 -32.67 -27.74 -0.97
CA PRO A 138 -33.15 -26.41 -1.30
C PRO A 138 -34.54 -26.23 -0.69
N ILE A 139 -34.77 -25.10 -0.01
CA ILE A 139 -36.12 -24.76 0.43
C ILE A 139 -37.00 -24.81 -0.81
N GLU A 140 -37.95 -25.75 -0.80
CA GLU A 140 -38.88 -25.96 -1.89
C GLU A 140 -39.70 -24.68 -2.05
N LEU A 141 -39.28 -23.81 -2.96
CA LEU A 141 -40.03 -22.60 -3.35
C LEU A 141 -41.47 -22.94 -3.77
N THR A 142 -41.72 -24.20 -4.16
CA THR A 142 -43.04 -24.76 -4.42
C THR A 142 -43.98 -24.73 -3.23
N LYS A 143 -43.49 -24.74 -1.97
CA LYS A 143 -44.34 -24.54 -0.77
C LYS A 143 -44.82 -23.09 -0.68
N ILE A 144 -43.94 -22.14 -0.95
CA ILE A 144 -44.23 -20.70 -0.97
C ILE A 144 -45.21 -20.37 -2.12
N GLU A 145 -45.00 -20.96 -3.30
CA GLU A 145 -45.85 -20.74 -4.48
C GLU A 145 -47.32 -21.12 -4.27
N LYS A 146 -47.61 -22.11 -3.42
CA LYS A 146 -48.99 -22.53 -3.13
C LYS A 146 -49.82 -21.44 -2.44
N HIS A 147 -49.17 -20.46 -1.82
CA HIS A 147 -49.86 -19.37 -1.13
C HIS A 147 -50.14 -18.18 -2.06
N LEU A 148 -49.54 -18.15 -3.25
CA LEU A 148 -49.73 -17.09 -4.22
C LEU A 148 -51.05 -17.25 -4.97
N GLN A 149 -51.77 -16.15 -5.06
CA GLN A 149 -53.05 -16.01 -5.74
C GLN A 149 -52.92 -14.91 -6.79
N ALA A 150 -53.80 -14.89 -7.77
CA ALA A 150 -53.80 -13.87 -8.83
C ALA A 150 -53.97 -12.44 -8.27
N ASP A 151 -54.60 -12.31 -7.09
CA ASP A 151 -54.82 -11.06 -6.37
C ASP A 151 -53.86 -10.86 -5.19
N THR A 152 -52.76 -11.63 -5.09
CA THR A 152 -51.69 -11.32 -4.12
C THR A 152 -51.05 -9.98 -4.49
N LYS A 153 -51.01 -9.03 -3.55
CA LYS A 153 -50.45 -7.69 -3.77
C LYS A 153 -49.15 -7.44 -3.03
N ALA A 154 -49.00 -8.02 -1.85
CA ALA A 154 -47.82 -7.82 -1.02
C ALA A 154 -47.48 -9.06 -0.18
N VAL A 155 -46.19 -9.17 0.16
CA VAL A 155 -45.66 -10.16 1.09
C VAL A 155 -44.84 -9.48 2.17
N GLN A 156 -45.22 -9.64 3.43
CA GLN A 156 -44.42 -9.20 4.57
C GLN A 156 -43.59 -10.37 5.11
N ILE A 157 -42.30 -10.14 5.37
CA ILE A 157 -41.37 -11.17 5.85
C ILE A 157 -40.83 -10.80 7.23
N LEU A 158 -40.96 -11.72 8.18
CA LEU A 158 -40.34 -11.61 9.51
C LEU A 158 -39.29 -12.72 9.67
N SER A 159 -38.12 -12.39 10.19
CA SER A 159 -37.03 -13.35 10.42
C SER A 159 -36.53 -13.33 11.85
N SER A 160 -36.27 -14.50 12.43
CA SER A 160 -35.51 -14.63 13.69
C SER A 160 -34.02 -14.89 13.47
N TYR A 161 -33.63 -15.28 12.25
CA TYR A 161 -32.30 -15.79 11.97
C TYR A 161 -31.66 -15.09 10.77
N ASN A 162 -30.53 -14.43 11.03
CA ASN A 162 -29.93 -13.50 10.07
C ASN A 162 -28.56 -13.93 9.54
N GLU A 163 -28.40 -15.19 9.15
CA GLU A 163 -27.21 -15.65 8.43
C GLU A 163 -27.29 -15.40 6.91
N ILE A 164 -26.18 -15.64 6.22
CA ILE A 164 -26.07 -15.56 4.75
C ILE A 164 -27.12 -16.46 4.06
N GLY A 165 -27.39 -17.66 4.59
CA GLY A 165 -28.36 -18.59 4.01
C GLY A 165 -29.76 -18.00 3.91
N THR A 166 -30.21 -17.30 4.96
CA THR A 166 -31.49 -16.59 4.98
C THR A 166 -31.54 -15.46 3.94
N SER A 167 -30.44 -14.72 3.80
CA SER A 167 -30.30 -13.65 2.80
C SER A 167 -30.48 -14.17 1.37
N SER A 168 -29.83 -15.30 1.05
CA SER A 168 -29.90 -15.92 -0.27
C SER A 168 -31.31 -16.38 -0.61
N LEU A 169 -31.97 -17.06 0.33
CA LEU A 169 -33.36 -17.50 0.18
C LEU A 169 -34.30 -16.32 -0.09
N ILE A 170 -34.16 -15.23 0.67
CA ILE A 170 -35.07 -14.10 0.53
C ILE A 170 -34.84 -13.35 -0.78
N ASN A 171 -33.59 -13.27 -1.23
CA ASN A 171 -33.28 -12.79 -2.57
C ASN A 171 -33.88 -13.70 -3.65
N GLN A 172 -33.89 -15.02 -3.47
CA GLN A 172 -34.57 -15.92 -4.42
C GLN A 172 -36.08 -15.70 -4.43
N ILE A 173 -36.71 -15.51 -3.25
CA ILE A 173 -38.13 -15.18 -3.10
C ILE A 173 -38.43 -13.87 -3.85
N GLY A 174 -37.66 -12.80 -3.60
CA GLY A 174 -37.86 -11.53 -4.29
C GLY A 174 -37.67 -11.61 -5.81
N GLN A 175 -36.69 -12.40 -6.29
CA GLN A 175 -36.41 -12.54 -7.73
C GLN A 175 -37.57 -13.24 -8.43
N LYS A 176 -38.09 -14.28 -7.77
CA LYS A 176 -39.20 -15.07 -8.27
C LYS A 176 -40.52 -14.28 -8.26
N PHE A 177 -40.67 -13.36 -7.31
CA PHE A 177 -41.86 -12.54 -7.14
C PHE A 177 -41.58 -11.05 -7.36
N ASN A 178 -40.84 -10.72 -8.43
CA ASN A 178 -40.46 -9.35 -8.75
C ASN A 178 -41.65 -8.41 -8.99
N GLN A 179 -42.83 -8.95 -9.31
CA GLN A 179 -44.09 -8.20 -9.46
C GLN A 179 -44.78 -7.91 -8.12
N LEU A 180 -44.33 -8.47 -7.00
CA LEU A 180 -44.94 -8.26 -5.68
C LEU A 180 -44.15 -7.27 -4.85
N LYS A 181 -44.88 -6.46 -4.07
CA LYS A 181 -44.29 -5.59 -3.06
C LYS A 181 -43.87 -6.45 -1.87
N VAL A 182 -42.56 -6.55 -1.61
CA VAL A 182 -42.03 -7.33 -0.47
C VAL A 182 -41.45 -6.38 0.55
N PHE A 183 -41.84 -6.52 1.81
CA PHE A 183 -41.31 -5.70 2.91
C PHE A 183 -41.15 -6.49 4.21
N GLY A 184 -40.48 -5.94 5.20
CA GLY A 184 -40.38 -6.53 6.54
C GLY A 184 -39.00 -6.35 7.17
N GLY A 185 -38.71 -7.16 8.19
CA GLY A 185 -37.35 -7.20 8.73
C GLY A 185 -37.06 -8.30 9.73
N GLY A 186 -35.80 -8.33 10.16
CA GLY A 186 -35.28 -9.30 11.12
C GLY A 186 -35.48 -8.86 12.58
N ALA A 187 -35.70 -9.83 13.46
CA ALA A 187 -35.76 -9.67 14.90
C ALA A 187 -34.44 -9.17 15.45
N SER A 188 -34.49 -8.28 16.44
CA SER A 188 -33.33 -7.64 17.04
C SER A 188 -33.31 -7.87 18.56
N SER A 189 -32.14 -8.21 19.10
CA SER A 189 -31.92 -8.37 20.54
C SER A 189 -30.94 -7.30 21.03
N LYS A 190 -31.08 -6.89 22.30
CA LYS A 190 -30.26 -5.81 22.90
C LYS A 190 -28.80 -6.21 23.15
N LYS A 191 -28.48 -7.51 23.18
CA LYS A 191 -27.13 -8.04 23.38
C LYS A 191 -26.65 -8.72 22.11
N GLN A 192 -25.67 -8.12 21.44
CA GLN A 192 -25.05 -8.66 20.21
C GLN A 192 -24.53 -10.10 20.36
N ASN A 193 -24.15 -10.53 21.58
CA ASN A 193 -23.64 -11.88 21.85
C ASN A 193 -24.71 -12.95 22.13
N GLU A 194 -26.00 -12.60 22.17
CA GLU A 194 -27.07 -13.58 22.39
C GLU A 194 -27.80 -13.87 21.06
N ASN A 195 -27.38 -14.95 20.39
CA ASN A 195 -27.98 -15.59 19.20
C ASN A 195 -29.43 -16.12 19.43
N LYS A 196 -30.26 -15.37 20.17
CA LYS A 196 -31.55 -15.82 20.70
C LYS A 196 -32.68 -14.82 20.43
N SER A 197 -32.63 -14.10 19.32
CA SER A 197 -33.83 -13.40 18.85
C SER A 197 -34.86 -14.40 18.34
N PHE A 198 -36.13 -14.03 18.43
CA PHE A 198 -37.22 -14.93 18.07
C PHE A 198 -38.33 -14.20 17.31
N ILE A 199 -39.08 -14.98 16.54
CA ILE A 199 -40.34 -14.58 15.92
C ILE A 199 -41.42 -15.53 16.40
N PHE A 200 -42.68 -15.17 16.26
CA PHE A 200 -43.78 -16.03 16.68
C PHE A 200 -44.96 -15.92 15.74
N HIS A 201 -45.69 -17.02 15.65
CA HIS A 201 -46.94 -17.12 14.92
C HIS A 201 -47.95 -17.89 15.77
N ASN A 202 -49.10 -17.26 15.99
CA ASN A 202 -50.15 -17.66 16.92
C ASN A 202 -49.61 -17.94 18.33
N LYS A 203 -49.51 -19.22 18.71
CA LYS A 203 -49.02 -19.62 20.05
C LYS A 203 -47.60 -20.17 20.04
N ILE A 204 -46.95 -20.24 18.88
CA ILE A 204 -45.67 -20.91 18.68
C ILE A 204 -44.57 -19.85 18.53
N ILE A 205 -43.50 -20.02 19.28
CA ILE A 205 -42.30 -19.17 19.25
C ILE A 205 -41.19 -19.92 18.52
N TYR A 206 -40.52 -19.23 17.59
CA TYR A 206 -39.46 -19.77 16.74
C TYR A 206 -38.18 -18.96 16.92
N ASN A 207 -37.08 -19.65 17.22
CA ASN A 207 -35.75 -19.05 17.36
C ASN A 207 -34.95 -19.05 16.04
N LYS A 208 -35.31 -19.93 15.09
CA LYS A 208 -34.74 -19.94 13.74
C LYS A 208 -35.82 -20.26 12.72
N ALA A 209 -36.47 -19.23 12.20
CA ALA A 209 -37.52 -19.37 11.21
C ALA A 209 -37.72 -18.08 10.41
N LEU A 210 -38.48 -18.21 9.32
CA LEU A 210 -39.11 -17.13 8.60
C LEU A 210 -40.63 -17.25 8.67
N ILE A 211 -41.31 -16.12 8.79
CA ILE A 211 -42.76 -16.02 8.62
C ILE A 211 -43.03 -15.14 7.41
N LEU A 212 -43.72 -15.70 6.41
CA LEU A 212 -44.21 -14.97 5.24
C LEU A 212 -45.69 -14.72 5.42
N ILE A 213 -46.12 -13.47 5.22
CA ILE A 213 -47.50 -13.03 5.35
C ILE A 213 -47.93 -12.52 3.98
N PHE A 214 -48.84 -13.23 3.33
CA PHE A 214 -49.36 -12.88 2.03
C PHE A 214 -50.67 -12.11 2.20
N MET A 215 -50.76 -10.97 1.52
CA MET A 215 -51.93 -10.11 1.52
C MET A 215 -52.60 -10.16 0.15
N HIS A 216 -53.83 -10.66 0.12
CA HIS A 216 -54.61 -10.91 -1.10
C HIS A 216 -55.84 -10.02 -1.19
N GLY A 217 -56.03 -9.33 -2.31
CA GLY A 217 -57.26 -8.61 -2.59
C GLY A 217 -57.15 -7.64 -3.76
N GLU A 218 -58.20 -7.57 -4.58
CA GLU A 218 -58.25 -6.66 -5.73
C GLU A 218 -58.21 -5.17 -5.32
N ASN A 219 -58.82 -4.83 -4.18
CA ASN A 219 -58.86 -3.45 -3.66
C ASN A 219 -57.66 -3.10 -2.78
N LEU A 220 -56.81 -4.08 -2.47
CA LEU A 220 -55.62 -3.85 -1.65
C LEU A 220 -54.57 -3.11 -2.47
N ASN A 221 -54.09 -2.00 -1.94
CA ASN A 221 -52.95 -1.29 -2.46
C ASN A 221 -51.89 -1.15 -1.38
N VAL A 222 -50.66 -1.57 -1.70
CA VAL A 222 -49.48 -1.47 -0.83
C VAL A 222 -48.41 -0.72 -1.60
N GLU A 223 -48.05 0.45 -1.10
CA GLU A 223 -46.95 1.22 -1.65
C GLU A 223 -45.80 1.28 -0.65
N LEU A 224 -44.58 1.18 -1.17
CA LEU A 224 -43.38 1.10 -0.33
C LEU A 224 -42.51 2.33 -0.56
N PHE A 225 -41.97 2.86 0.53
CA PHE A 225 -40.94 3.90 0.54
C PHE A 225 -39.69 3.35 1.23
N GLN A 226 -38.52 3.59 0.66
CA GLN A 226 -37.25 3.23 1.26
C GLN A 226 -36.28 4.41 1.25
N ALA A 227 -35.40 4.45 2.26
CA ALA A 227 -34.26 5.34 2.29
C ALA A 227 -32.97 4.53 2.52
N PHE A 228 -32.00 4.77 1.65
CA PHE A 228 -30.61 4.29 1.81
C PHE A 228 -29.72 5.51 1.89
N ASP A 229 -29.38 5.91 3.11
CA ASP A 229 -28.67 7.16 3.36
C ASP A 229 -27.25 6.95 3.88
N TRP A 230 -26.61 5.83 3.50
CA TRP A 230 -25.19 5.60 3.79
C TRP A 230 -24.30 6.26 2.73
N LYS A 231 -23.14 6.75 3.16
CA LYS A 231 -22.12 7.28 2.24
C LYS A 231 -20.71 6.80 2.59
N PRO A 232 -19.91 6.44 1.57
CA PRO A 232 -18.53 6.04 1.79
C PRO A 232 -17.67 7.22 2.26
N ILE A 233 -16.69 6.94 3.11
CA ILE A 233 -15.74 7.92 3.67
C ILE A 233 -14.28 7.48 3.59
N SER A 234 -13.98 6.19 3.44
CA SER A 234 -12.60 5.73 3.24
C SER A 234 -12.23 5.58 1.76
N LYS A 235 -10.96 5.34 1.49
CA LYS A 235 -10.52 4.76 0.21
C LYS A 235 -11.20 3.43 -0.07
N LYS A 236 -11.34 3.12 -1.36
CA LYS A 236 -11.71 1.79 -1.87
C LYS A 236 -10.66 0.78 -1.43
N LYS A 237 -11.14 -0.38 -0.95
CA LYS A 237 -10.36 -1.52 -0.51
C LYS A 237 -10.91 -2.78 -1.16
N VAL A 238 -10.05 -3.70 -1.56
CA VAL A 238 -10.43 -4.98 -2.15
C VAL A 238 -10.43 -6.04 -1.07
N ILE A 239 -11.48 -6.85 -0.99
CA ILE A 239 -11.46 -8.04 -0.14
C ILE A 239 -10.51 -9.06 -0.76
N THR A 240 -9.37 -9.32 -0.09
CA THR A 240 -8.34 -10.25 -0.59
C THR A 240 -8.47 -11.65 0.00
N LYS A 241 -9.10 -11.78 1.18
CA LYS A 241 -9.33 -13.08 1.81
C LYS A 241 -10.59 -13.09 2.65
N ILE A 242 -11.46 -14.07 2.42
CA ILE A 242 -12.68 -14.28 3.20
C ILE A 242 -12.87 -15.76 3.56
N LYS A 243 -13.40 -16.04 4.75
CA LYS A 243 -13.76 -17.41 5.18
C LYS A 243 -15.20 -17.41 5.69
N GLY A 244 -16.10 -18.02 4.93
CA GLY A 244 -17.53 -17.92 5.21
C GLY A 244 -18.00 -16.47 5.08
N ASN A 245 -18.49 -15.89 6.18
CA ASN A 245 -18.88 -14.49 6.30
C ASN A 245 -17.81 -13.60 6.97
N ALA A 246 -16.67 -14.18 7.36
CA ALA A 246 -15.60 -13.46 8.06
C ALA A 246 -14.56 -12.94 7.06
N ILE A 247 -14.45 -11.62 6.94
CA ILE A 247 -13.37 -10.95 6.19
C ILE A 247 -12.10 -11.05 7.02
N LEU A 248 -11.06 -11.64 6.43
CA LEU A 248 -9.75 -11.77 7.05
C LEU A 248 -8.84 -10.61 6.65
N THR A 249 -8.83 -10.25 5.36
CA THR A 249 -7.93 -9.21 4.84
C THR A 249 -8.61 -8.28 3.83
N LEU A 250 -8.19 -7.02 3.86
CA LEU A 250 -8.56 -5.94 2.93
C LEU A 250 -7.27 -5.35 2.35
N ASP A 251 -7.11 -5.44 1.03
CA ASP A 251 -5.81 -5.28 0.35
C ASP A 251 -4.74 -6.15 1.04
N ASP A 252 -3.66 -5.52 1.52
CA ASP A 252 -2.51 -6.16 2.16
C ASP A 252 -2.57 -6.14 3.70
N SER A 253 -3.70 -5.78 4.31
CA SER A 253 -3.85 -5.65 5.77
C SER A 253 -4.98 -6.51 6.32
N SER A 254 -4.92 -6.85 7.62
CA SER A 254 -6.05 -7.53 8.27
C SER A 254 -7.28 -6.61 8.29
N ALA A 255 -8.47 -7.20 8.23
CA ALA A 255 -9.70 -6.43 8.20
C ALA A 255 -9.87 -5.60 9.49
N LEU A 256 -9.47 -6.16 10.64
CA LEU A 256 -9.49 -5.47 11.92
C LEU A 256 -8.49 -4.31 11.98
N ASP A 257 -7.29 -4.44 11.41
CA ASP A 257 -6.27 -3.37 11.40
C ASP A 257 -6.76 -2.12 10.67
N ILE A 258 -7.49 -2.30 9.58
CA ILE A 258 -8.13 -1.19 8.86
C ILE A 258 -9.06 -0.41 9.79
N TYR A 259 -9.85 -1.11 10.62
CA TYR A 259 -10.72 -0.46 11.60
C TYR A 259 -9.92 0.15 12.76
N LYS A 260 -8.92 -0.54 13.32
CA LYS A 260 -8.06 -0.03 14.40
C LYS A 260 -7.33 1.26 14.04
N LYS A 261 -7.02 1.47 12.75
CA LYS A 261 -6.44 2.74 12.26
C LYS A 261 -7.33 3.95 12.52
N TYR A 262 -8.65 3.78 12.47
CA TYR A 262 -9.63 4.85 12.73
C TYR A 262 -10.21 4.78 14.15
N PHE A 263 -10.27 3.58 14.74
CA PHE A 263 -10.84 3.30 16.04
C PHE A 263 -9.85 2.48 16.89
N PRO A 264 -8.80 3.10 17.46
CA PRO A 264 -7.75 2.38 18.19
C PRO A 264 -8.28 1.56 19.37
N ASN A 265 -9.36 2.04 19.99
CA ASN A 265 -9.99 1.45 21.17
C ASN A 265 -11.26 0.66 20.83
N ILE A 266 -11.35 0.07 19.62
CA ILE A 266 -12.52 -0.74 19.21
C ILE A 266 -12.78 -1.96 20.12
N GLU A 267 -11.77 -2.37 20.89
CA GLU A 267 -11.89 -3.39 21.94
C GLU A 267 -12.73 -2.93 23.14
N ASP A 268 -12.71 -1.62 23.46
CA ASP A 268 -13.45 -1.02 24.56
C ASP A 268 -14.90 -0.69 24.18
N ASP A 269 -15.14 -0.37 22.90
CA ASP A 269 -16.46 -0.02 22.37
C ASP A 269 -16.72 -0.70 21.01
N THR A 270 -17.41 -1.84 21.07
CA THR A 270 -17.79 -2.59 19.87
C THR A 270 -18.95 -1.96 19.11
N SER A 271 -19.58 -0.88 19.59
CA SER A 271 -20.70 -0.21 18.89
C SER A 271 -20.30 0.40 17.55
N VAL A 272 -18.99 0.60 17.33
CA VAL A 272 -18.41 0.97 16.03
C VAL A 272 -18.87 0.02 14.90
N SER A 273 -19.10 -1.27 15.22
CA SER A 273 -19.61 -2.29 14.30
C SER A 273 -20.92 -1.92 13.58
N LEU A 274 -21.78 -1.15 14.26
CA LEU A 274 -23.06 -0.67 13.75
C LEU A 274 -22.95 0.74 13.17
N GLN A 275 -22.09 1.58 13.75
CA GLN A 275 -21.92 2.99 13.33
C GLN A 275 -21.21 3.13 12.00
N VAL A 276 -20.25 2.24 11.70
CA VAL A 276 -19.36 2.37 10.55
C VAL A 276 -19.32 1.06 9.74
N PRO A 277 -20.40 0.74 9.00
CA PRO A 277 -20.42 -0.43 8.14
C PRO A 277 -19.53 -0.27 6.91
N LEU A 278 -19.27 -1.40 6.26
CA LEU A 278 -18.64 -1.43 4.95
C LEU A 278 -19.69 -1.17 3.86
N TYR A 279 -19.45 -0.15 3.04
CA TYR A 279 -20.22 0.18 1.85
C TYR A 279 -19.64 -0.52 0.63
N THR A 280 -20.51 -1.09 -0.19
CA THR A 280 -20.14 -1.78 -1.43
C THR A 280 -21.17 -1.50 -2.51
N THR A 281 -20.73 -1.48 -3.76
CA THR A 281 -21.60 -1.33 -4.93
C THR A 281 -21.37 -2.51 -5.88
N LYS A 282 -22.41 -3.31 -6.10
CA LYS A 282 -22.42 -4.45 -7.04
C LYS A 282 -23.53 -4.26 -8.05
N ASN A 283 -23.26 -4.44 -9.35
CA ASN A 283 -24.25 -4.32 -10.42
C ASN A 283 -25.09 -3.01 -10.35
N ASN A 284 -24.44 -1.88 -10.04
CA ASN A 284 -25.07 -0.56 -9.79
C ASN A 284 -26.02 -0.49 -8.59
N ILE A 285 -26.03 -1.50 -7.72
CA ILE A 285 -26.79 -1.53 -6.47
C ILE A 285 -25.82 -1.30 -5.32
N SER A 286 -26.05 -0.21 -4.58
CA SER A 286 -25.28 0.13 -3.39
C SER A 286 -25.90 -0.50 -2.15
N SER A 287 -25.03 -1.02 -1.27
CA SER A 287 -25.44 -1.65 -0.02
C SER A 287 -24.40 -1.46 1.07
N THR A 288 -24.81 -1.68 2.31
CA THR A 288 -23.91 -1.69 3.46
C THR A 288 -23.93 -3.06 4.13
N ALA A 289 -22.73 -3.53 4.50
CA ALA A 289 -22.51 -4.72 5.29
C ALA A 289 -22.12 -4.31 6.71
N HIS A 290 -23.04 -4.49 7.66
CA HIS A 290 -22.75 -4.33 9.10
C HIS A 290 -21.86 -5.46 9.60
N ILE A 291 -21.04 -5.14 10.61
CA ILE A 291 -20.24 -6.12 11.33
C ILE A 291 -21.14 -6.74 12.40
N LEU A 292 -21.36 -8.05 12.34
CA LEU A 292 -22.08 -8.81 13.35
C LEU A 292 -21.22 -9.09 14.57
N ASN A 293 -19.95 -9.43 14.33
CA ASN A 293 -19.02 -9.84 15.36
C ASN A 293 -17.58 -9.50 14.95
N ILE A 294 -16.75 -9.18 15.93
CA ILE A 294 -15.33 -8.87 15.74
C ILE A 294 -14.54 -9.95 16.45
N ASN A 295 -13.74 -10.71 15.69
CA ASN A 295 -12.87 -11.72 16.27
C ASN A 295 -11.45 -11.18 16.41
N PHE A 296 -11.12 -10.75 17.62
CA PHE A 296 -9.81 -10.18 17.95
C PHE A 296 -8.67 -11.20 17.90
N LYS A 297 -8.93 -12.51 17.95
CA LYS A 297 -7.86 -13.53 17.93
C LYS A 297 -7.32 -13.81 16.53
N ASN A 298 -8.18 -13.76 15.52
CA ASN A 298 -7.80 -13.99 14.12
C ASN A 298 -7.97 -12.73 13.26
N GLU A 299 -8.18 -11.58 13.91
CA GLU A 299 -8.29 -10.25 13.31
C GLU A 299 -9.33 -10.15 12.18
N SER A 300 -10.41 -10.92 12.29
CA SER A 300 -11.46 -11.00 11.27
C SER A 300 -12.74 -10.27 11.67
N LEU A 301 -13.46 -9.79 10.66
CA LEU A 301 -14.74 -9.11 10.80
C LEU A 301 -15.84 -9.99 10.22
N GLU A 302 -16.76 -10.43 11.06
CA GLU A 302 -17.89 -11.25 10.66
C GLU A 302 -19.02 -10.36 10.13
N MET A 303 -19.38 -10.53 8.86
CA MET A 303 -20.28 -9.61 8.17
C MET A 303 -21.71 -10.12 8.14
N ALA A 304 -22.66 -9.18 8.21
CA ALA A 304 -24.09 -9.47 8.11
C ALA A 304 -24.51 -9.86 6.68
N GLN A 305 -23.75 -9.44 5.67
CA GLN A 305 -24.05 -9.68 4.26
C GLN A 305 -22.99 -10.61 3.65
N ALA A 306 -23.41 -11.41 2.67
CA ALA A 306 -22.50 -12.22 1.88
C ALA A 306 -21.61 -11.33 1.01
N LEU A 307 -20.31 -11.37 1.27
CA LEU A 307 -19.27 -10.73 0.48
C LEU A 307 -18.35 -11.81 -0.11
N GLN A 308 -17.58 -11.46 -1.13
CA GLN A 308 -16.72 -12.35 -1.87
C GLN A 308 -15.34 -11.73 -2.04
N GLU A 309 -14.33 -12.57 -2.25
CA GLU A 309 -13.01 -12.10 -2.65
C GLU A 309 -13.10 -11.35 -3.98
N GLY A 310 -12.38 -10.23 -4.08
CA GLY A 310 -12.46 -9.30 -5.21
C GLY A 310 -13.51 -8.20 -5.06
N ASP A 311 -14.42 -8.30 -4.09
CA ASP A 311 -15.37 -7.21 -3.82
C ASP A 311 -14.64 -5.93 -3.37
N ILE A 312 -15.12 -4.80 -3.85
CA ILE A 312 -14.63 -3.48 -3.43
C ILE A 312 -15.53 -2.95 -2.31
N VAL A 313 -14.90 -2.54 -1.21
CA VAL A 313 -15.56 -2.00 0.00
C VAL A 313 -14.93 -0.69 0.46
N GLN A 314 -15.71 0.12 1.19
CA GLN A 314 -15.28 1.37 1.82
C GLN A 314 -15.93 1.48 3.20
N LEU A 315 -15.25 2.03 4.20
CA LEU A 315 -15.90 2.48 5.44
C LEU A 315 -16.96 3.52 5.07
N SER A 316 -18.10 3.49 5.76
CA SER A 316 -19.20 4.40 5.50
C SER A 316 -19.87 4.90 6.76
N ILE A 317 -20.51 6.06 6.66
CA ILE A 317 -21.30 6.68 7.73
C ILE A 317 -22.62 7.15 7.15
N GLY A 318 -23.61 7.38 8.03
CA GLY A 318 -24.88 7.92 7.57
C GLY A 318 -24.78 9.38 7.14
N ASN A 319 -25.46 9.69 6.05
CA ASN A 319 -25.55 11.00 5.44
C ASN A 319 -26.73 11.77 6.04
N TYR A 320 -26.44 12.47 7.14
CA TYR A 320 -27.42 13.27 7.87
C TYR A 320 -28.12 14.32 6.97
N ASN A 321 -27.43 14.89 5.98
CA ASN A 321 -28.03 15.84 5.04
C ASN A 321 -29.10 15.20 4.17
N ALA A 322 -28.83 14.02 3.58
CA ALA A 322 -29.83 13.29 2.81
C ALA A 322 -31.01 12.89 3.69
N MET A 323 -30.70 12.39 4.90
CA MET A 323 -31.73 12.00 5.85
C MET A 323 -32.68 13.15 6.14
N MET A 324 -32.19 14.36 6.44
CA MET A 324 -33.06 15.50 6.70
C MET A 324 -33.86 15.95 5.47
N ASN A 325 -33.38 15.71 4.26
CA ASN A 325 -34.15 16.01 3.05
C ASN A 325 -35.30 15.01 2.82
N ARG A 326 -35.20 13.78 3.34
CA ARG A 326 -36.25 12.75 3.20
C ARG A 326 -37.59 13.14 3.82
N ILE A 327 -37.61 14.09 4.77
CA ILE A 327 -38.84 14.55 5.40
C ILE A 327 -39.84 15.05 4.34
N GLN A 328 -39.38 15.81 3.36
CA GLN A 328 -40.23 16.32 2.29
C GLN A 328 -40.62 15.21 1.31
N GLU A 329 -39.71 14.27 1.02
CA GLU A 329 -39.98 13.13 0.15
C GLU A 329 -41.05 12.21 0.73
N ILE A 330 -40.97 11.90 2.03
CA ILE A 330 -41.97 11.10 2.76
C ILE A 330 -43.30 11.84 2.81
N HIS A 331 -43.29 13.16 3.05
CA HIS A 331 -44.51 13.96 3.01
C HIS A 331 -45.18 13.92 1.63
N ASN A 332 -44.40 14.08 0.56
CA ASN A 332 -44.90 13.99 -0.81
C ASN A 332 -45.41 12.58 -1.14
N PHE A 333 -44.68 11.54 -0.72
CA PHE A 333 -45.11 10.14 -0.84
C PHE A 333 -46.47 9.94 -0.19
N LEU A 334 -46.61 10.22 1.12
CA LEU A 334 -47.88 10.04 1.85
C LEU A 334 -49.03 10.92 1.33
N THR A 335 -48.72 12.07 0.71
CA THR A 335 -49.72 12.92 0.06
C THR A 335 -50.23 12.29 -1.24
N ASN A 336 -49.35 11.65 -2.02
CA ASN A 336 -49.68 11.01 -3.28
C ASN A 336 -50.17 9.55 -3.10
N THR A 337 -49.82 8.90 -2.00
CA THR A 337 -50.23 7.54 -1.63
C THR A 337 -50.96 7.57 -0.28
N PRO A 338 -52.23 8.00 -0.25
CA PRO A 338 -53.00 8.03 0.99
C PRO A 338 -53.07 6.64 1.61
N ALA A 339 -52.71 6.55 2.89
CA ALA A 339 -52.64 5.30 3.64
C ALA A 339 -53.72 5.23 4.72
N GLN A 340 -54.27 4.05 4.96
CA GLN A 340 -55.12 3.76 6.13
C GLN A 340 -54.33 3.09 7.26
N ALA A 341 -53.20 2.47 6.91
CA ALA A 341 -52.25 1.86 7.84
C ALA A 341 -50.81 2.14 7.39
N LEU A 342 -49.91 2.32 8.36
CA LEU A 342 -48.48 2.44 8.14
C LEU A 342 -47.73 1.37 8.93
N TRP A 343 -46.86 0.66 8.22
CA TRP A 343 -45.82 -0.18 8.80
C TRP A 343 -44.46 0.46 8.57
N ILE A 344 -43.60 0.50 9.59
CA ILE A 344 -42.28 1.14 9.54
C ILE A 344 -41.21 0.17 10.08
N GLY A 345 -40.15 -0.04 9.30
CA GLY A 345 -38.95 -0.78 9.71
C GLY A 345 -37.72 0.13 9.67
N THR A 346 -36.88 0.07 10.69
CA THR A 346 -35.64 0.87 10.75
C THR A 346 -34.46 0.06 11.22
N CYS A 347 -33.30 0.25 10.60
CA CYS A 347 -32.08 -0.44 11.01
C CYS A 347 -31.73 -0.16 12.47
N VAL A 348 -31.21 -1.16 13.19
CA VAL A 348 -30.70 -1.05 14.57
C VAL A 348 -29.68 0.09 14.74
N SER A 349 -28.92 0.37 13.68
CA SER A 349 -27.99 1.51 13.60
C SER A 349 -28.68 2.87 13.86
N TYR A 350 -30.02 2.90 13.83
CA TYR A 350 -30.84 4.02 14.29
C TYR A 350 -30.43 4.58 15.65
N GLU A 351 -30.12 3.73 16.62
CA GLU A 351 -29.75 4.19 17.96
C GLU A 351 -28.41 4.90 18.04
N TYR A 352 -27.55 4.64 17.05
CA TYR A 352 -26.15 5.10 17.03
C TYR A 352 -25.90 6.21 16.02
N GLY A 353 -26.94 6.97 15.65
CA GLY A 353 -26.76 8.17 14.82
C GLY A 353 -28.00 8.63 14.04
N PHE A 354 -29.00 7.75 13.83
CA PHE A 354 -30.21 8.08 13.06
C PHE A 354 -31.44 8.38 13.92
N ARG A 355 -31.28 8.44 15.25
CA ARG A 355 -32.39 8.62 16.20
C ARG A 355 -33.28 9.80 15.81
N ILE A 356 -32.64 10.90 15.45
CA ILE A 356 -33.29 12.19 15.32
C ILE A 356 -33.95 12.38 13.94
N PRO A 357 -33.31 12.01 12.81
CA PRO A 357 -33.98 12.07 11.50
C PRO A 357 -35.31 11.32 11.43
N ILE A 358 -35.41 10.10 11.96
CA ILE A 358 -36.65 9.29 11.84
C ILE A 358 -37.81 9.89 12.64
N ILE A 359 -37.54 10.52 13.80
CA ILE A 359 -38.58 11.26 14.53
C ILE A 359 -39.21 12.33 13.64
N HIS A 360 -38.40 13.01 12.82
CA HIS A 360 -38.90 14.01 11.88
C HIS A 360 -39.60 13.41 10.66
N TYR A 361 -39.31 12.16 10.28
CA TYR A 361 -39.99 11.49 9.15
C TYR A 361 -41.48 11.31 9.43
N ILE A 362 -41.79 10.99 10.68
CA ILE A 362 -43.15 10.69 11.12
C ILE A 362 -43.81 11.85 11.87
N SER A 363 -43.10 12.96 12.10
CA SER A 363 -43.64 14.11 12.86
C SER A 363 -44.79 14.82 12.15
N ASN A 364 -44.87 14.68 10.82
CA ASN A 364 -45.93 15.30 10.03
C ASN A 364 -47.23 14.49 10.00
N ILE A 365 -47.27 13.32 10.65
CA ILE A 365 -48.47 12.51 10.77
C ILE A 365 -49.23 12.99 12.02
N LYS A 366 -50.53 13.27 11.97
CA LYS A 366 -51.25 13.82 13.14
C LYS A 366 -51.64 12.77 14.19
N LYS A 367 -51.85 11.52 13.75
CA LYS A 367 -52.43 10.44 14.55
C LYS A 367 -51.46 9.26 14.60
N THR A 368 -50.93 8.98 15.79
CA THR A 368 -49.92 7.92 16.03
C THR A 368 -50.54 6.56 16.25
N ASP A 369 -51.84 6.51 16.53
CA ASP A 369 -52.61 5.27 16.71
C ASP A 369 -52.75 4.43 15.43
N GLN A 370 -52.22 4.94 14.31
CA GLN A 370 -52.18 4.33 12.98
C GLN A 370 -50.74 4.11 12.47
N ILE A 371 -49.73 4.21 13.33
CA ILE A 371 -48.33 3.95 12.98
C ILE A 371 -47.84 2.78 13.81
N PHE A 372 -47.45 1.71 13.13
CA PHE A 372 -46.77 0.59 13.76
C PHE A 372 -45.40 0.39 13.14
N GLY A 373 -44.44 0.00 13.95
CA GLY A 373 -43.09 -0.26 13.49
C GLY A 373 -42.16 -0.66 14.61
N TYR A 374 -40.94 -1.02 14.22
CA TYR A 374 -39.90 -1.51 15.13
C TYR A 374 -38.53 -1.46 14.48
N SER A 375 -37.47 -1.54 15.28
CA SER A 375 -36.11 -1.66 14.73
C SER A 375 -35.82 -3.08 14.32
N THR A 376 -35.30 -3.20 13.11
CA THR A 376 -34.99 -4.44 12.45
C THR A 376 -33.48 -4.62 12.37
N SER A 377 -33.03 -5.86 12.55
CA SER A 377 -31.63 -6.23 12.40
C SER A 377 -31.19 -6.27 10.94
N LYS A 378 -32.14 -6.44 10.02
CA LYS A 378 -32.01 -6.34 8.57
C LYS A 378 -33.37 -5.99 7.97
N GLU A 379 -33.40 -5.18 6.93
CA GLU A 379 -34.63 -4.73 6.27
C GLU A 379 -34.87 -5.47 4.93
N TYR A 380 -36.11 -5.86 4.68
CA TYR A 380 -36.54 -6.48 3.42
C TYR A 380 -37.25 -5.45 2.54
N PHE A 381 -36.87 -5.35 1.27
CA PHE A 381 -37.53 -4.47 0.29
C PHE A 381 -37.51 -5.04 -1.12
N ASN A 382 -38.65 -5.00 -1.81
CA ASN A 382 -38.76 -5.23 -3.24
C ASN A 382 -39.90 -4.42 -3.87
N THR A 383 -39.70 -3.88 -5.07
CA THR A 383 -40.74 -3.19 -5.87
C THR A 383 -40.64 -3.60 -7.34
N GLU A 384 -41.75 -3.47 -8.09
CA GLU A 384 -41.94 -3.92 -9.48
C GLU A 384 -40.84 -3.52 -10.49
N ASN A 385 -39.95 -2.58 -10.16
CA ASN A 385 -38.91 -2.06 -11.05
C ASN A 385 -37.51 -1.94 -10.41
N GLN A 386 -37.27 -2.51 -9.23
CA GLN A 386 -35.95 -2.50 -8.60
C GLN A 386 -35.50 -3.92 -8.24
N PRO A 387 -34.34 -4.39 -8.71
CA PRO A 387 -33.81 -5.69 -8.29
C PRO A 387 -33.60 -5.71 -6.77
N ASN A 388 -34.00 -6.83 -6.16
CA ASN A 388 -34.05 -7.05 -4.71
C ASN A 388 -32.91 -6.40 -3.93
N THR A 389 -33.26 -5.52 -3.00
CA THR A 389 -32.31 -4.94 -2.06
C THR A 389 -32.53 -5.55 -0.68
N TYR A 390 -31.83 -6.65 -0.40
CA TYR A 390 -31.67 -7.12 0.99
C TYR A 390 -30.48 -6.43 1.63
N HIS A 391 -30.70 -5.19 2.08
CA HIS A 391 -29.65 -4.31 2.58
C HIS A 391 -30.08 -3.67 3.89
N ASN A 392 -29.08 -3.17 4.63
CA ASN A 392 -29.28 -2.42 5.86
C ASN A 392 -29.77 -1.00 5.54
N HIS A 393 -31.02 -0.91 5.08
CA HIS A 393 -31.65 0.36 4.76
C HIS A 393 -31.84 1.16 6.03
N THR A 394 -31.64 2.48 5.92
CA THR A 394 -31.84 3.36 7.06
C THR A 394 -33.32 3.45 7.44
N PHE A 395 -34.25 3.26 6.49
CA PHE A 395 -35.68 3.36 6.71
C PHE A 395 -36.50 2.63 5.64
N ILE A 396 -37.55 1.90 6.05
CA ILE A 396 -38.60 1.37 5.17
C ILE A 396 -39.97 1.75 5.73
N MET A 397 -40.90 2.10 4.84
CA MET A 397 -42.30 2.32 5.15
C MET A 397 -43.18 1.59 4.13
N ALA A 398 -44.23 0.94 4.63
CA ALA A 398 -45.32 0.42 3.81
C ALA A 398 -46.61 1.20 4.10
N ALA A 399 -47.16 1.83 3.06
CA ALA A 399 -48.45 2.50 3.04
C ALA A 399 -49.50 1.52 2.52
N ILE A 400 -50.43 1.12 3.39
CA ILE A 400 -51.44 0.09 3.10
C ILE A 400 -52.82 0.73 3.08
N THR A 401 -53.61 0.43 2.04
CA THR A 401 -54.98 0.91 1.87
C THR A 401 -55.86 -0.12 1.16
N GLU A 402 -57.16 -0.11 1.46
CA GLU A 402 -58.17 -0.92 0.75
C GLU A 402 -59.35 -0.11 0.22
N SER A 403 -59.49 1.13 0.69
CA SER A 403 -60.70 1.92 0.45
C SER A 403 -60.36 3.39 0.34
N ASN A 404 -61.23 4.12 -0.37
CA ASN A 404 -61.03 5.55 -0.59
C ASN A 404 -61.55 6.43 0.56
N SER A 405 -61.53 5.94 1.80
CA SER A 405 -62.14 6.61 2.96
C SER A 405 -61.27 6.54 4.21
N GLU A 406 -61.25 7.63 4.99
CA GLU A 406 -60.57 7.72 6.30
C GLU A 406 -59.04 7.51 6.28
N TYR A 407 -58.34 8.25 5.43
CA TYR A 407 -56.88 8.25 5.38
C TYR A 407 -56.20 8.93 6.57
N ILE A 408 -54.95 8.55 6.80
CA ILE A 408 -54.04 9.19 7.75
C ILE A 408 -53.92 10.68 7.41
N GLN A 409 -54.20 11.52 8.41
CA GLN A 409 -54.11 12.97 8.25
C GLN A 409 -52.68 13.46 8.45
N LEU A 410 -52.19 14.22 7.47
CA LEU A 410 -50.91 14.91 7.53
C LEU A 410 -51.11 16.33 8.07
N SER A 411 -50.18 16.81 8.91
CA SER A 411 -50.03 18.24 9.18
C SER A 411 -49.38 18.93 7.99
N LYS A 412 -49.58 20.26 7.87
CA LYS A 412 -48.77 21.06 6.93
C LYS A 412 -47.30 20.79 7.25
N SER A 413 -46.49 20.53 6.21
CA SER A 413 -45.04 20.45 6.35
C SER A 413 -44.54 21.77 6.96
N THR A 414 -44.33 21.79 8.28
CA THR A 414 -43.66 22.90 8.93
C THR A 414 -42.17 22.70 8.70
N SER A 415 -41.46 23.77 8.34
CA SER A 415 -39.99 23.75 8.28
C SER A 415 -39.50 23.13 9.58
N THR A 416 -38.86 21.97 9.49
CA THR A 416 -38.46 21.20 10.66
C THR A 416 -37.67 22.09 11.60
N ASN A 417 -38.18 22.30 12.81
CA ASN A 417 -37.45 23.03 13.84
C ASN A 417 -36.40 22.07 14.41
N ILE A 418 -35.36 21.83 13.61
CA ILE A 418 -34.21 20.99 13.96
C ILE A 418 -33.56 21.65 15.19
N GLY A 419 -33.38 20.93 16.29
CA GLY A 419 -32.78 21.51 17.50
C GLY A 419 -31.31 21.91 17.30
N PRO A 420 -30.71 22.67 18.23
CA PRO A 420 -29.31 23.09 18.14
C PRO A 420 -28.32 21.92 18.04
N PHE A 421 -28.57 20.84 18.78
CA PHE A 421 -27.71 19.65 18.80
C PHE A 421 -27.74 18.91 17.46
N GLU A 422 -28.91 18.77 16.87
CA GLU A 422 -29.13 18.16 15.57
C GLU A 422 -28.48 18.97 14.44
N ARG A 423 -28.56 20.30 14.52
CA ARG A 423 -27.86 21.19 13.57
C ARG A 423 -26.34 21.02 13.71
N ALA A 424 -25.83 20.94 14.93
CA ALA A 424 -24.40 20.70 15.16
C ALA A 424 -23.97 19.35 14.56
N ASN A 425 -24.71 18.27 14.83
CA ASN A 425 -24.42 16.95 14.25
C ASN A 425 -24.50 16.96 12.72
N LYS A 426 -25.56 17.54 12.14
CA LYS A 426 -25.69 17.71 10.68
C LYS A 426 -24.44 18.35 10.07
N ASN A 427 -23.98 19.44 10.68
CA ASN A 427 -22.81 20.17 10.23
C ASN A 427 -21.52 19.35 10.40
N LEU A 428 -21.36 18.64 11.52
CA LEU A 428 -20.23 17.74 11.77
C LEU A 428 -20.15 16.62 10.73
N TYR A 429 -21.25 15.89 10.48
CA TYR A 429 -21.31 14.86 9.43
C TYR A 429 -20.99 15.43 8.04
N SER A 430 -21.47 16.65 7.75
CA SER A 430 -21.18 17.32 6.48
C SER A 430 -19.70 17.66 6.34
N ILE A 431 -19.06 18.14 7.40
CA ILE A 431 -17.62 18.44 7.43
C ILE A 431 -16.83 17.14 7.28
N MET A 432 -17.13 16.12 8.10
CA MET A 432 -16.45 14.82 8.05
C MET A 432 -16.48 14.22 6.63
N HIS A 433 -17.65 14.21 6.00
CA HIS A 433 -17.79 13.71 4.65
C HIS A 433 -17.02 14.55 3.62
N LYS A 434 -17.05 15.89 3.73
CA LYS A 434 -16.30 16.78 2.84
C LYS A 434 -14.78 16.58 2.99
N THR A 435 -14.28 16.57 4.23
CA THR A 435 -12.87 16.34 4.55
C THR A 435 -12.42 14.95 4.10
N ALA A 436 -13.24 13.91 4.29
CA ALA A 436 -12.95 12.57 3.82
C ALA A 436 -12.79 12.52 2.28
N ASN A 437 -13.67 13.20 1.54
CA ASN A 437 -13.56 13.27 0.08
C ASN A 437 -12.33 14.05 -0.39
N GLU A 438 -12.05 15.20 0.22
CA GLU A 438 -10.84 15.99 -0.07
C GLU A 438 -9.57 15.18 0.21
N LEU A 439 -9.54 14.43 1.31
CA LEU A 439 -8.42 13.56 1.66
C LEU A 439 -8.26 12.41 0.65
N ASN A 440 -9.37 11.79 0.22
CA ASN A 440 -9.33 10.73 -0.79
C ASN A 440 -8.79 11.27 -2.13
N GLN A 441 -9.25 12.44 -2.59
CA GLN A 441 -8.76 13.10 -3.79
C GLN A 441 -7.28 13.48 -3.67
N LEU A 442 -6.86 14.05 -2.54
CA LEU A 442 -5.47 14.40 -2.30
C LEU A 442 -4.58 13.15 -2.36
N THR A 443 -5.03 12.04 -1.78
CA THR A 443 -4.24 10.81 -1.77
C THR A 443 -4.15 10.18 -3.15
N GLU A 444 -5.22 10.22 -3.96
CA GLU A 444 -5.19 9.77 -5.36
C GLU A 444 -4.23 10.62 -6.20
N ASN A 445 -4.25 11.95 -6.02
CA ASN A 445 -3.30 12.85 -6.67
C ASN A 445 -1.85 12.56 -6.25
N LEU A 446 -1.61 12.30 -4.96
CA LEU A 446 -0.27 11.94 -4.47
C LEU A 446 0.22 10.63 -5.07
N GLU A 447 -0.64 9.61 -5.17
CA GLU A 447 -0.30 8.33 -5.81
C GLU A 447 0.12 8.53 -7.27
N ASN A 448 -0.63 9.33 -8.03
CA ASN A 448 -0.29 9.67 -9.41
C ASN A 448 1.05 10.43 -9.51
N ILE A 449 1.31 11.39 -8.61
CA ILE A 449 2.57 12.13 -8.57
C ILE A 449 3.74 11.19 -8.24
N VAL A 450 3.57 10.30 -7.27
CA VAL A 450 4.61 9.33 -6.88
C VAL A 450 4.93 8.41 -8.06
N GLU A 451 3.91 7.92 -8.77
CA GLU A 451 4.10 7.08 -9.96
C GLU A 451 4.87 7.84 -11.06
N GLN A 452 4.48 9.09 -11.34
CA GLN A 452 5.16 9.93 -12.33
C GLN A 452 6.63 10.18 -11.95
N ARG A 453 6.90 10.55 -10.70
CA ARG A 453 8.26 10.80 -10.22
C ARG A 453 9.13 9.55 -10.23
N THR A 454 8.54 8.39 -9.95
CA THR A 454 9.26 7.11 -10.02
C THR A 454 9.73 6.83 -11.45
N LYS A 455 8.84 7.01 -12.45
CA LYS A 455 9.20 6.89 -13.87
C LYS A 455 10.27 7.90 -14.30
N GLU A 456 10.18 9.16 -13.87
CA GLU A 456 11.19 10.18 -14.15
C GLU A 456 12.57 9.81 -13.57
N LEU A 457 12.60 9.26 -12.35
CA LEU A 457 13.83 8.82 -11.70
C LEU A 457 14.46 7.62 -12.42
N GLU A 458 13.67 6.67 -12.89
CA GLU A 458 14.16 5.53 -13.68
C GLU A 458 14.86 5.99 -14.95
N ILE A 459 14.21 6.87 -15.73
CA ILE A 459 14.77 7.45 -16.96
C ILE A 459 16.06 8.22 -16.67
N LEU A 460 16.06 9.04 -15.60
CA LEU A 460 17.24 9.79 -15.20
C LEU A 460 18.40 8.88 -14.80
N ASN A 461 18.12 7.82 -14.04
CA ASN A 461 19.12 6.87 -13.59
C ASN A 461 19.76 6.13 -14.78
N GLU A 462 18.96 5.68 -15.75
CA GLU A 462 19.47 5.09 -17.00
C GLU A 462 20.38 6.07 -17.76
N GLY A 463 19.96 7.33 -17.89
CA GLY A 463 20.77 8.38 -18.53
C GLY A 463 22.09 8.66 -17.80
N LEU A 464 22.09 8.65 -16.47
CA LEU A 464 23.30 8.82 -15.66
C LEU A 464 24.27 7.64 -15.82
N GLN A 465 23.75 6.41 -15.87
CA GLN A 465 24.57 5.21 -16.09
C GLN A 465 25.35 5.27 -17.41
N VAL A 466 24.73 5.78 -18.47
CA VAL A 466 25.40 6.01 -19.76
C VAL A 466 26.52 7.05 -19.62
N LYS A 467 26.23 8.20 -19.01
CA LYS A 467 27.22 9.28 -18.81
C LYS A 467 28.42 8.82 -17.97
N ILE A 468 28.19 8.01 -16.93
CA ILE A 468 29.28 7.45 -16.10
C ILE A 468 30.17 6.53 -16.95
N LYS A 469 29.58 5.63 -17.74
CA LYS A 469 30.34 4.74 -18.62
C LYS A 469 31.21 5.51 -19.61
N ASP A 470 30.69 6.58 -20.18
CA ASP A 470 31.45 7.43 -21.12
C ASP A 470 32.56 8.23 -20.44
N ALA A 471 32.31 8.77 -19.24
CA ALA A 471 33.32 9.47 -18.45
C ALA A 471 34.49 8.55 -18.09
N VAL A 472 34.21 7.33 -17.62
CA VAL A 472 35.24 6.32 -17.29
C VAL A 472 36.06 5.93 -18.53
N ARG A 473 35.41 5.76 -19.69
CA ARG A 473 36.11 5.49 -20.96
C ARG A 473 37.05 6.63 -21.35
N LYS A 474 36.60 7.87 -21.19
CA LYS A 474 37.39 9.08 -21.50
C LYS A 474 38.62 9.18 -20.58
N GLU A 475 38.43 8.97 -19.29
CA GLU A 475 39.51 8.98 -18.29
C GLU A 475 40.58 7.92 -18.61
N LYS A 476 40.17 6.67 -18.87
CA LYS A 476 41.09 5.59 -19.26
C LYS A 476 41.93 5.95 -20.49
N ARG A 477 41.31 6.58 -21.49
CA ARG A 477 42.01 7.02 -22.71
C ARG A 477 43.01 8.13 -22.42
N GLN A 478 42.65 9.10 -21.57
CA GLN A 478 43.55 10.17 -21.17
C GLN A 478 44.76 9.63 -20.41
N ASN A 479 44.55 8.71 -19.46
CA ASN A 479 45.64 8.07 -18.72
C ASN A 479 46.57 7.27 -19.65
N ALA A 480 46.04 6.56 -20.65
CA ALA A 480 46.85 5.82 -21.62
C ALA A 480 47.75 6.76 -22.46
N ILE A 481 47.19 7.87 -22.95
CA ILE A 481 47.95 8.89 -23.71
C ILE A 481 49.05 9.50 -22.83
N MET A 482 48.72 9.81 -21.58
CA MET A 482 49.66 10.40 -20.63
C MET A 482 50.84 9.47 -20.34
N ASN A 483 50.55 8.18 -20.12
CA ASN A 483 51.57 7.15 -19.94
C ASN A 483 52.50 7.06 -21.15
N GLN A 484 51.95 7.13 -22.37
CA GLN A 484 52.75 7.10 -23.60
C GLN A 484 53.66 8.33 -23.73
N GLN A 485 53.15 9.53 -23.42
CA GLN A 485 53.96 10.77 -23.50
C GLN A 485 55.15 10.73 -22.54
N SER A 486 54.95 10.28 -21.31
CA SER A 486 56.06 10.20 -20.37
C SER A 486 57.10 9.15 -20.75
N ARG A 487 56.68 8.03 -21.36
CA ARG A 487 57.62 7.02 -21.88
C ARG A 487 58.53 7.63 -22.94
N LEU A 488 57.94 8.35 -23.91
CA LEU A 488 58.70 9.04 -24.96
C LEU A 488 59.69 10.05 -24.36
N ALA A 489 59.31 10.75 -23.28
CA ALA A 489 60.19 11.67 -22.58
C ALA A 489 61.40 10.94 -21.93
N SER A 490 61.17 9.85 -21.19
CA SER A 490 62.25 9.04 -20.60
C SER A 490 63.16 8.43 -21.67
N MET A 491 62.61 8.00 -22.81
CA MET A 491 63.41 7.53 -23.95
C MET A 491 64.34 8.61 -24.49
N GLY A 492 63.88 9.86 -24.56
CA GLY A 492 64.69 11.01 -24.99
C GLY A 492 65.93 11.22 -24.12
N GLU A 493 65.79 11.19 -22.79
CA GLU A 493 66.92 11.31 -21.86
C GLU A 493 67.93 10.16 -22.01
N ILE A 494 67.45 8.94 -22.25
CA ILE A 494 68.34 7.79 -22.44
C ILE A 494 69.09 7.90 -23.77
N LEU A 495 68.45 8.34 -24.85
CA LEU A 495 69.11 8.57 -26.14
C LEU A 495 70.25 9.59 -26.03
N GLU A 496 70.07 10.63 -25.22
CA GLU A 496 71.13 11.62 -24.94
C GLU A 496 72.31 10.97 -24.20
N ASN A 497 72.05 10.16 -23.17
CA ASN A 497 73.09 9.42 -22.44
C ASN A 497 73.86 8.44 -23.35
N ILE A 498 73.16 7.74 -24.24
CA ILE A 498 73.76 6.83 -25.22
C ILE A 498 74.65 7.57 -26.19
N ALA A 499 74.17 8.69 -26.75
CA ALA A 499 74.97 9.50 -27.66
C ALA A 499 76.28 9.95 -26.98
N HIS A 500 76.23 10.27 -25.69
CA HIS A 500 77.43 10.58 -24.91
C HIS A 500 78.35 9.37 -24.69
N GLN A 501 77.79 8.22 -24.30
CA GLN A 501 78.56 6.97 -24.08
C GLN A 501 79.19 6.45 -25.36
N TRP A 502 78.57 6.65 -26.53
CA TRP A 502 79.14 6.22 -27.80
C TRP A 502 80.27 7.12 -28.29
N ARG A 503 80.22 8.43 -28.01
CA ARG A 503 81.30 9.34 -28.39
C ARG A 503 82.63 8.94 -27.77
N GLN A 504 82.65 8.39 -26.55
CA GLN A 504 83.89 8.01 -25.85
C GLN A 504 84.71 6.89 -26.54
N PRO A 505 84.17 5.69 -26.81
CA PRO A 505 84.89 4.64 -27.54
C PRO A 505 85.16 5.06 -28.99
N LEU A 506 84.26 5.81 -29.64
CA LEU A 506 84.52 6.34 -31.00
C LEU A 506 85.72 7.29 -31.02
N ASN A 507 85.83 8.19 -30.04
CA ASN A 507 86.99 9.07 -29.89
C ASN A 507 88.26 8.26 -29.58
N THR A 508 88.14 7.20 -28.78
CA THR A 508 89.26 6.30 -28.47
C THR A 508 89.75 5.59 -29.73
N VAL A 509 88.85 5.05 -30.55
CA VAL A 509 89.17 4.45 -31.85
C VAL A 509 89.81 5.48 -32.77
N SER A 510 89.26 6.68 -32.84
CA SER A 510 89.78 7.77 -33.68
C SER A 510 91.19 8.20 -33.24
N TRP A 511 91.44 8.30 -31.93
CA TRP A 511 92.75 8.61 -31.38
C TRP A 511 93.76 7.50 -31.68
N ILE A 512 93.38 6.22 -31.48
CA ILE A 512 94.21 5.06 -31.82
C ILE A 512 94.60 5.09 -33.30
N MET A 513 93.64 5.36 -34.19
CA MET A 513 93.89 5.43 -35.64
C MET A 513 94.82 6.59 -36.01
N ASN A 514 94.59 7.78 -35.45
CA ASN A 514 95.42 8.97 -35.72
C ASN A 514 96.85 8.81 -35.17
N ASP A 515 97.02 8.31 -33.94
CA ASP A 515 98.33 8.02 -33.35
C ASP A 515 99.12 7.03 -34.23
N THR A 516 98.44 5.97 -34.70
CA THR A 516 99.04 4.98 -35.60
C THR A 516 99.47 5.58 -36.94
N LEU A 517 98.60 6.41 -37.55
CA LEU A 517 98.90 7.08 -38.82
C LEU A 517 100.08 8.05 -38.69
N ILE A 518 100.14 8.83 -37.61
CA ILE A 518 101.23 9.77 -37.34
C ILE A 518 102.55 9.02 -37.19
N LYS A 519 102.57 7.92 -36.41
CA LYS A 519 103.77 7.08 -36.23
C LYS A 519 104.25 6.49 -37.55
N ALA A 520 103.33 6.02 -38.40
CA ALA A 520 103.66 5.50 -39.73
C ALA A 520 104.27 6.58 -40.64
N GLN A 521 103.70 7.80 -40.66
CA GLN A 521 104.23 8.92 -41.44
C GLN A 521 105.61 9.40 -40.97
N MET A 522 105.93 9.23 -39.69
CA MET A 522 107.23 9.54 -39.11
C MET A 522 108.29 8.45 -39.34
N GLY A 523 107.97 7.39 -40.09
CA GLY A 523 108.87 6.25 -40.32
C GLY A 523 109.08 5.36 -39.09
N ARG A 524 108.22 5.46 -38.07
CA ARG A 524 108.26 4.69 -36.82
C ARG A 524 107.25 3.55 -36.81
N SER A 525 107.03 2.92 -37.96
CA SER A 525 106.07 1.81 -38.08
C SER A 525 106.45 0.61 -37.22
N ASP A 526 107.74 0.42 -36.93
CA ASP A 526 108.24 -0.67 -36.08
C ASP A 526 107.89 -0.50 -34.59
N GLU A 527 107.54 0.73 -34.16
CA GLU A 527 107.06 1.03 -32.79
C GLU A 527 105.57 0.72 -32.60
N VAL A 528 104.87 0.30 -33.67
CA VAL A 528 103.43 0.04 -33.68
C VAL A 528 103.15 -1.44 -33.41
N ASN A 529 102.67 -1.76 -32.21
CA ASN A 529 102.15 -3.09 -31.92
C ASN A 529 100.72 -3.25 -32.48
N LEU A 530 100.62 -3.74 -33.72
CA LEU A 530 99.34 -3.93 -34.42
C LEU A 530 98.37 -4.86 -33.68
N GLU A 531 98.87 -5.87 -32.97
CA GLU A 531 98.01 -6.80 -32.22
C GLU A 531 97.35 -6.12 -31.01
N GLU A 532 98.09 -5.27 -30.29
CA GLU A 532 97.56 -4.49 -29.17
C GLU A 532 96.54 -3.44 -29.63
N LEU A 533 96.81 -2.75 -30.75
CA LEU A 533 95.87 -1.78 -31.32
C LEU A 533 94.57 -2.46 -31.77
N ALA A 534 94.68 -3.60 -32.46
CA ALA A 534 93.51 -4.38 -32.88
C ALA A 534 92.66 -4.82 -31.67
N LYS A 535 93.30 -5.28 -30.58
CA LYS A 535 92.61 -5.62 -29.32
C LYS A 535 91.90 -4.41 -28.72
N ARG A 536 92.55 -3.23 -28.67
CA ARG A 536 91.96 -2.00 -28.10
C ARG A 536 90.79 -1.47 -28.93
N VAL A 537 90.87 -1.53 -30.26
CA VAL A 537 89.78 -1.18 -31.17
C VAL A 537 88.63 -2.18 -31.02
N ASN A 538 88.92 -3.48 -31.03
CA ASN A 538 87.89 -4.51 -30.84
C ASN A 538 87.16 -4.37 -29.50
N ASN A 539 87.90 -4.09 -28.41
CA ASN A 539 87.29 -3.84 -27.09
C ASN A 539 86.35 -2.61 -27.12
N SER A 540 86.74 -1.54 -27.83
CA SER A 540 85.90 -0.35 -28.00
C SER A 540 84.63 -0.65 -28.81
N VAL A 541 84.72 -1.49 -29.85
CA VAL A 541 83.59 -1.92 -30.68
C VAL A 541 82.65 -2.88 -29.94
N GLN A 542 83.20 -3.80 -29.14
CA GLN A 542 82.41 -4.68 -28.28
C GLN A 542 81.66 -3.87 -27.22
N PHE A 543 82.33 -2.90 -26.59
CA PHE A 543 81.68 -1.99 -25.65
C PHE A 543 80.51 -1.20 -26.27
N LEU A 544 80.67 -0.71 -27.51
CA LEU A 544 79.57 -0.07 -28.25
C LEU A 544 78.40 -1.04 -28.48
N SER A 545 78.70 -2.28 -28.86
CA SER A 545 77.69 -3.32 -29.14
C SER A 545 76.93 -3.75 -27.88
N ASP A 546 77.64 -3.96 -26.77
CA ASP A 546 77.06 -4.28 -25.47
C ASP A 546 76.17 -3.14 -24.96
N THR A 547 76.58 -1.89 -25.18
CA THR A 547 75.79 -0.70 -24.82
C THR A 547 74.47 -0.65 -25.60
N ILE A 548 74.48 -0.96 -26.90
CA ILE A 548 73.27 -1.06 -27.74
C ILE A 548 72.34 -2.16 -27.24
N GLU A 549 72.88 -3.34 -26.93
CA GLU A 549 72.06 -4.48 -26.50
C GLU A 549 71.44 -4.24 -25.13
N ASN A 550 72.19 -3.65 -24.19
CA ASN A 550 71.68 -3.27 -22.87
C ASN A 550 70.56 -2.23 -22.98
N PHE A 551 70.66 -1.28 -23.90
CA PHE A 551 69.60 -0.33 -24.17
C PHE A 551 68.36 -0.98 -24.79
N ARG A 552 68.54 -1.84 -25.81
CA ARG A 552 67.43 -2.55 -26.44
C ARG A 552 66.62 -3.34 -25.40
N ARG A 553 67.31 -4.01 -24.46
CA ARG A 553 66.68 -4.75 -23.34
C ARG A 553 65.95 -3.84 -22.33
N PHE A 554 66.39 -2.60 -22.15
CA PHE A 554 65.67 -1.63 -21.34
C PHE A 554 64.36 -1.16 -22.01
N LEU A 555 64.38 -1.03 -23.34
CA LEU A 555 63.21 -0.63 -24.12
C LEU A 555 62.23 -1.76 -24.42
N ASP A 556 62.64 -3.02 -24.29
CA ASP A 556 61.79 -4.16 -24.58
C ASP A 556 60.71 -4.30 -23.49
N HIS A 557 59.46 -3.99 -23.81
CA HIS A 557 58.37 -4.02 -22.83
C HIS A 557 57.68 -5.39 -22.86
N SER A 558 57.82 -6.16 -21.78
CA SER A 558 56.88 -7.25 -21.50
C SER A 558 55.70 -6.71 -20.69
N ASP A 559 54.49 -6.75 -21.25
CA ASP A 559 53.24 -6.50 -20.50
C ASP A 559 52.92 -7.62 -19.48
N MET A 560 53.81 -8.59 -19.32
CA MET A 560 53.70 -9.66 -18.34
C MET A 560 54.56 -9.34 -17.11
N ALA A 561 53.95 -9.47 -15.93
CA ALA A 561 54.67 -9.40 -14.68
C ALA A 561 55.66 -10.57 -14.56
N GLN A 562 56.93 -10.28 -14.30
CA GLN A 562 58.00 -11.25 -14.13
C GLN A 562 58.62 -11.14 -12.73
N THR A 563 59.23 -12.23 -12.28
CA THR A 563 60.02 -12.22 -11.05
C THR A 563 61.43 -11.74 -11.38
N PHE A 564 61.84 -10.62 -10.79
CA PHE A 564 63.17 -10.03 -10.97
C PHE A 564 63.85 -9.77 -9.61
N ASN A 565 65.18 -9.64 -9.61
CA ASN A 565 65.95 -9.36 -8.40
C ASN A 565 66.13 -7.84 -8.23
N ILE A 566 65.62 -7.29 -7.13
CA ILE A 566 65.59 -5.83 -6.90
C ILE A 566 67.00 -5.23 -6.92
N LYS A 567 67.97 -5.86 -6.25
CA LYS A 567 69.35 -5.37 -6.19
C LYS A 567 69.98 -5.33 -7.58
N LYS A 568 69.93 -6.44 -8.31
CA LYS A 568 70.49 -6.52 -9.68
C LYS A 568 69.84 -5.51 -10.62
N THR A 569 68.53 -5.28 -10.47
CA THR A 569 67.81 -4.32 -11.30
C THR A 569 68.21 -2.87 -10.97
N ILE A 570 68.39 -2.51 -9.70
CA ILE A 570 68.91 -1.20 -9.28
C ILE A 570 70.34 -1.01 -9.77
N GLU A 571 71.21 -2.01 -9.59
CA GLU A 571 72.61 -1.98 -10.07
C GLU A 571 72.70 -1.80 -11.58
N ALA A 572 71.88 -2.54 -12.34
CA ALA A 572 71.79 -2.39 -13.79
C ALA A 572 71.33 -0.98 -14.18
N THR A 573 70.39 -0.39 -13.43
CA THR A 573 69.91 0.98 -13.66
C THR A 573 71.01 2.00 -13.39
N ILE A 574 71.75 1.87 -12.28
CA ILE A 574 72.88 2.73 -11.93
C ILE A 574 73.99 2.64 -12.99
N LEU A 575 74.28 1.43 -13.50
CA LEU A 575 75.30 1.22 -14.53
C LEU A 575 75.02 2.06 -15.79
N LEU A 576 73.75 2.19 -16.19
CA LEU A 576 73.35 2.96 -17.39
C LEU A 576 73.67 4.45 -17.28
N ILE A 577 73.68 5.01 -16.07
CA ILE A 577 73.91 6.45 -15.81
C ILE A 577 75.22 6.72 -15.06
N LYS A 578 76.07 5.71 -14.87
CA LYS A 578 77.30 5.82 -14.07
C LYS A 578 78.20 6.95 -14.54
N GLU A 579 78.41 7.08 -15.84
CA GLU A 579 79.29 8.12 -16.41
C GLU A 579 78.77 9.54 -16.22
N THR A 580 77.45 9.74 -16.27
CA THR A 580 76.86 11.06 -16.03
C THR A 580 76.98 11.44 -14.56
N LEU A 581 76.77 10.48 -13.65
CA LEU A 581 76.97 10.69 -12.21
C LEU A 581 78.43 11.04 -11.86
N ILE A 582 79.40 10.37 -12.47
CA ILE A 582 80.84 10.67 -12.26
C ILE A 582 81.19 12.08 -12.75
N LYS A 583 80.69 12.50 -13.92
CA LYS A 583 80.92 13.85 -14.44
C LYS A 583 80.34 14.94 -13.55
N SER A 584 79.23 14.63 -12.88
CA SER A 584 78.54 15.57 -11.99
C SER A 584 79.01 15.48 -10.53
N ASP A 585 80.10 14.76 -10.24
CA ASP A 585 80.67 14.56 -8.89
C ASP A 585 79.65 13.99 -7.88
N ILE A 586 78.88 12.98 -8.31
CA ILE A 586 77.83 12.34 -7.50
C ILE A 586 78.21 10.89 -7.17
N SER A 587 78.20 10.57 -5.89
CA SER A 587 78.36 9.21 -5.36
C SER A 587 76.99 8.55 -5.07
N ILE A 588 76.87 7.26 -5.36
CA ILE A 588 75.69 6.45 -5.00
C ILE A 588 76.11 5.32 -4.05
N GLU A 589 75.39 5.20 -2.94
CA GLU A 589 75.55 4.12 -1.97
C GLU A 589 74.28 3.24 -1.96
N LEU A 590 74.44 1.94 -2.23
CA LEU A 590 73.34 0.97 -2.28
C LEU A 590 73.42 0.00 -1.08
N HIS A 591 72.44 0.08 -0.20
CA HIS A 591 72.23 -0.85 0.91
C HIS A 591 71.04 -1.76 0.59
N CYS A 592 71.33 -2.94 0.04
CA CYS A 592 70.32 -3.92 -0.32
C CYS A 592 70.86 -5.33 -0.08
N LEU A 593 70.09 -6.16 0.64
CA LEU A 593 70.43 -7.57 0.83
C LEU A 593 70.36 -8.32 -0.51
N ASP A 594 71.32 -9.23 -0.73
CA ASP A 594 71.26 -10.11 -1.89
C ASP A 594 70.04 -11.04 -1.82
N GLY A 595 69.42 -11.29 -2.96
CA GLY A 595 68.36 -12.30 -3.08
C GLY A 595 66.91 -11.80 -2.95
N ILE A 596 66.67 -10.50 -2.69
CA ILE A 596 65.30 -9.93 -2.72
C ILE A 596 64.74 -10.02 -4.14
N LYS A 597 63.72 -10.86 -4.34
CA LYS A 597 63.01 -11.03 -5.60
C LYS A 597 61.61 -10.43 -5.50
N TYR A 598 61.19 -9.71 -6.54
CA TYR A 598 59.86 -9.11 -6.62
C TYR A 598 59.17 -9.51 -7.92
N LYS A 599 57.88 -9.84 -7.85
CA LYS A 599 57.01 -10.15 -8.98
C LYS A 599 56.31 -8.87 -9.42
N GLY A 600 56.73 -8.34 -10.56
CA GLY A 600 56.19 -7.10 -11.09
C GLY A 600 56.72 -6.81 -12.49
N TYR A 601 56.67 -5.55 -12.88
CA TYR A 601 57.13 -5.11 -14.20
C TYR A 601 58.54 -4.55 -14.03
N GLU A 602 59.56 -5.36 -14.31
CA GLU A 602 60.97 -5.00 -14.07
C GLU A 602 61.37 -3.70 -14.77
N ASN A 603 60.90 -3.49 -16.00
CA ASN A 603 61.24 -2.28 -16.76
C ASN A 603 60.49 -1.03 -16.26
N ASP A 604 59.22 -1.16 -15.81
CA ASP A 604 58.52 -0.08 -15.11
C ASP A 604 59.30 0.30 -13.82
N PHE A 605 59.83 -0.70 -13.11
CA PHE A 605 60.66 -0.50 -11.92
C PHE A 605 61.99 0.19 -12.23
N LYS A 606 62.73 -0.24 -13.27
CA LYS A 606 63.94 0.46 -13.74
C LYS A 606 63.64 1.93 -14.08
N GLN A 607 62.50 2.20 -14.72
CA GLN A 607 62.09 3.57 -15.06
C GLN A 607 61.83 4.43 -13.82
N ILE A 608 61.17 3.87 -12.80
CA ILE A 608 60.95 4.56 -11.51
C ILE A 608 62.30 4.93 -10.88
N ILE A 609 63.20 3.96 -10.73
CA ILE A 609 64.52 4.17 -10.11
C ILE A 609 65.32 5.22 -10.90
N MET A 610 65.33 5.11 -12.23
CA MET A 610 66.00 6.06 -13.12
C MET A 610 65.46 7.48 -12.96
N ASN A 611 64.14 7.66 -12.96
CA ASN A 611 63.50 8.97 -12.81
C ASN A 611 63.89 9.63 -11.48
N LEU A 612 63.93 8.85 -10.39
CA LEU A 612 64.28 9.37 -9.07
C LEU A 612 65.77 9.75 -8.97
N ILE A 613 66.67 8.95 -9.55
CA ILE A 613 68.10 9.28 -9.59
C ILE A 613 68.37 10.51 -10.46
N ASN A 614 67.75 10.60 -11.65
CA ASN A 614 67.89 11.77 -12.52
C ASN A 614 67.35 13.04 -11.84
N ASN A 615 66.22 12.96 -11.14
CA ASN A 615 65.69 14.09 -10.38
C ASN A 615 66.67 14.56 -9.27
N ALA A 616 67.31 13.62 -8.57
CA ALA A 616 68.33 13.95 -7.58
C ALA A 616 69.56 14.60 -8.21
N ARG A 617 70.09 14.04 -9.32
CA ARG A 617 71.21 14.61 -10.08
C ARG A 617 70.90 16.04 -10.53
N ASP A 618 69.78 16.22 -11.21
CA ASP A 618 69.44 17.52 -11.80
C ASP A 618 69.29 18.60 -10.72
N ALA A 619 68.75 18.22 -9.54
CA ALA A 619 68.68 19.12 -8.40
C ALA A 619 70.06 19.47 -7.82
N MET A 620 71.00 18.52 -7.79
CA MET A 620 72.39 18.77 -7.36
C MET A 620 73.13 19.68 -8.35
N GLU A 621 72.97 19.45 -9.65
CA GLU A 621 73.58 20.27 -10.70
C GLU A 621 73.05 21.70 -10.70
N GLU A 622 71.72 21.87 -10.62
CA GLU A 622 71.08 23.19 -10.58
C GLU A 622 71.56 24.02 -9.38
N ARG A 623 71.75 23.36 -8.23
CA ARG A 623 72.16 24.00 -6.97
C ARG A 623 73.67 24.01 -6.74
N LYS A 624 74.44 23.45 -7.67
CA LYS A 624 75.91 23.33 -7.60
C LYS A 624 76.38 22.72 -6.27
N ILE A 625 75.74 21.62 -5.86
CA ILE A 625 76.13 20.89 -4.65
C ILE A 625 77.47 20.17 -4.89
N GLU A 626 78.48 20.48 -4.09
CA GLU A 626 79.76 19.75 -4.09
C GLU A 626 79.62 18.46 -3.28
N ASN A 627 80.26 17.37 -3.73
CA ASN A 627 80.13 16.03 -3.14
C ASN A 627 78.66 15.55 -3.12
N GLY A 628 78.04 15.47 -4.29
CA GLY A 628 76.69 14.93 -4.43
C GLY A 628 76.60 13.50 -3.90
N HIS A 629 75.53 13.17 -3.18
CA HIS A 629 75.36 11.85 -2.58
C HIS A 629 73.91 11.37 -2.62
N ILE A 630 73.72 10.16 -3.13
CA ILE A 630 72.44 9.45 -3.17
C ILE A 630 72.59 8.13 -2.40
N SER A 631 71.75 7.92 -1.39
CA SER A 631 71.68 6.67 -0.62
C SER A 631 70.39 5.93 -0.98
N ILE A 632 70.52 4.69 -1.45
CA ILE A 632 69.40 3.80 -1.76
C ILE A 632 69.38 2.68 -0.73
N ARG A 633 68.29 2.55 0.02
CA ARG A 633 68.10 1.51 1.03
C ARG A 633 66.89 0.67 0.70
N VAL A 634 67.06 -0.65 0.71
CA VAL A 634 66.00 -1.63 0.47
C VAL A 634 65.88 -2.53 1.69
N TYR A 635 64.71 -2.56 2.31
CA TYR A 635 64.46 -3.35 3.51
C TYR A 635 63.00 -3.77 3.60
N HIS A 636 62.74 -4.87 4.30
CA HIS A 636 61.38 -5.28 4.65
C HIS A 636 61.00 -4.65 6.00
N GLU A 637 59.77 -4.15 6.10
CA GLU A 637 59.16 -3.76 7.37
C GLU A 637 57.74 -4.33 7.41
N LYS A 638 57.49 -5.26 8.35
CA LYS A 638 56.25 -6.05 8.42
C LYS A 638 55.97 -6.78 7.08
N ASP A 639 54.80 -6.54 6.49
CA ASP A 639 54.31 -7.16 5.23
C ASP A 639 54.52 -6.22 4.03
N GLU A 640 55.53 -5.35 4.06
CA GLU A 640 55.86 -4.42 2.98
C GLU A 640 57.36 -4.39 2.67
N LEU A 641 57.69 -4.26 1.39
CA LEU A 641 59.03 -3.99 0.89
C LEU A 641 59.20 -2.47 0.70
N LEU A 642 60.13 -1.87 1.44
CA LEU A 642 60.41 -0.44 1.37
C LEU A 642 61.71 -0.16 0.63
N ILE A 643 61.65 0.84 -0.25
CA ILE A 643 62.80 1.35 -1.00
C ILE A 643 62.89 2.85 -0.74
N ALA A 644 63.88 3.25 0.03
CA ALA A 644 64.14 4.65 0.35
C ALA A 644 65.30 5.18 -0.50
N ILE A 645 65.03 6.20 -1.32
CA ILE A 645 66.03 6.89 -2.15
C ILE A 645 66.21 8.29 -1.58
N GLN A 646 67.35 8.54 -0.94
CA GLN A 646 67.66 9.81 -0.28
C GLN A 646 68.79 10.54 -1.00
N ASP A 647 68.60 11.83 -1.30
CA ASP A 647 69.61 12.72 -1.84
C ASP A 647 70.03 13.81 -0.85
N ASN A 648 71.19 14.43 -1.08
CA ASN A 648 71.63 15.67 -0.40
C ASN A 648 71.45 16.93 -1.27
N ALA A 649 70.50 16.94 -2.21
CA ALA A 649 70.31 18.01 -3.18
C ALA A 649 69.65 19.29 -2.61
N GLY A 650 69.66 19.46 -1.29
CA GLY A 650 69.12 20.64 -0.60
C GLY A 650 67.59 20.69 -0.47
N GLY A 651 66.85 19.62 -0.79
CA GLY A 651 65.43 19.51 -0.47
C GLY A 651 64.42 20.32 -1.31
N ILE A 652 63.17 19.85 -1.31
CA ILE A 652 61.98 20.45 -1.92
C ILE A 652 61.24 21.40 -0.92
N PRO A 653 60.86 22.63 -1.32
CA PRO A 653 60.05 23.54 -0.51
C PRO A 653 58.66 23.00 -0.16
N LYS A 654 58.21 23.22 1.09
CA LYS A 654 56.89 22.78 1.59
C LYS A 654 55.69 23.18 0.69
N PRO A 655 55.62 24.39 0.11
CA PRO A 655 54.47 24.79 -0.71
C PRO A 655 54.29 23.95 -1.97
N ILE A 656 55.39 23.45 -2.55
CA ILE A 656 55.34 22.68 -3.79
C ILE A 656 55.34 21.17 -3.57
N LEU A 657 55.72 20.70 -2.37
CA LEU A 657 55.82 19.27 -2.04
C LEU A 657 54.53 18.48 -2.32
N LYS A 658 53.36 19.11 -2.14
CA LYS A 658 52.05 18.48 -2.41
C LYS A 658 51.76 18.29 -3.90
N ASN A 659 52.42 19.06 -4.77
CA ASN A 659 52.12 19.14 -6.19
C ASN A 659 53.15 18.40 -7.05
N ILE A 660 54.24 17.88 -6.46
CA ILE A 660 55.34 17.28 -7.24
C ILE A 660 54.95 16.01 -8.00
N PHE A 661 53.88 15.34 -7.55
CA PHE A 661 53.32 14.18 -8.21
C PHE A 661 52.19 14.54 -9.18
N GLU A 662 51.84 15.82 -9.34
CA GLU A 662 50.84 16.25 -10.31
C GLU A 662 51.41 16.23 -11.73
N PRO A 663 50.59 15.89 -12.74
CA PRO A 663 51.03 15.85 -14.12
C PRO A 663 51.49 17.23 -14.62
N TYR A 664 52.56 17.25 -15.42
CA TYR A 664 53.18 18.45 -16.00
C TYR A 664 53.74 19.45 -14.97
N PHE A 665 53.75 19.12 -13.68
CA PHE A 665 54.38 19.92 -12.67
C PHE A 665 55.91 19.82 -12.77
N THR A 666 56.59 20.94 -12.96
CA THR A 666 58.06 21.00 -13.05
C THR A 666 58.57 22.35 -12.54
N THR A 667 59.72 22.34 -11.85
CA THR A 667 60.46 23.56 -11.48
C THR A 667 61.52 23.94 -12.53
N LYS A 668 61.76 23.06 -13.52
CA LYS A 668 62.72 23.28 -14.61
C LYS A 668 62.11 24.17 -15.70
N HIS A 669 62.96 24.83 -16.50
CA HIS A 669 62.52 25.57 -17.68
C HIS A 669 61.73 24.65 -18.64
N LYS A 670 60.69 25.17 -19.32
CA LYS A 670 59.77 24.37 -20.17
C LYS A 670 60.45 23.56 -21.28
N SER A 671 61.66 23.93 -21.67
CA SER A 671 62.49 23.23 -22.66
C SER A 671 63.37 22.11 -22.08
N LYS A 672 63.44 21.95 -20.75
CA LYS A 672 64.34 21.01 -20.05
C LYS A 672 63.62 19.98 -19.18
N GLY A 673 62.32 20.10 -18.94
CA GLY A 673 61.60 19.14 -18.10
C GLY A 673 60.13 19.03 -18.49
N THR A 674 59.65 17.79 -18.69
CA THR A 674 58.26 17.51 -19.08
C THR A 674 57.29 17.53 -17.90
N GLY A 675 57.79 17.42 -16.67
CA GLY A 675 56.96 17.35 -15.45
C GLY A 675 56.14 16.06 -15.33
N LEU A 676 56.53 14.99 -16.05
CA LEU A 676 55.79 13.72 -16.07
C LEU A 676 56.44 12.62 -15.22
N GLY A 677 57.74 12.71 -14.92
CA GLY A 677 58.49 11.61 -14.30
C GLY A 677 57.97 11.16 -12.94
N LEU A 678 57.70 12.10 -12.02
CA LEU A 678 57.17 11.77 -10.69
C LEU A 678 55.71 11.31 -10.74
N TYR A 679 54.86 11.99 -11.54
CA TYR A 679 53.47 11.57 -11.79
C TYR A 679 53.40 10.13 -12.32
N MET A 680 54.25 9.78 -13.27
CA MET A 680 54.34 8.40 -13.78
C MET A 680 54.86 7.41 -12.77
N SER A 681 55.90 7.79 -12.01
CA SER A 681 56.45 6.91 -10.98
C SER A 681 55.36 6.55 -9.97
N LYS A 682 54.52 7.53 -9.58
CA LYS A 682 53.34 7.30 -8.75
C LYS A 682 52.33 6.36 -9.42
N ASN A 683 51.93 6.62 -10.67
CA ASN A 683 50.99 5.74 -11.40
C ASN A 683 51.50 4.30 -11.55
N LEU A 684 52.79 4.11 -11.82
CA LEU A 684 53.41 2.78 -11.98
C LEU A 684 53.50 2.02 -10.66
N ILE A 685 53.72 2.72 -9.55
CA ILE A 685 53.74 2.14 -8.21
C ILE A 685 52.31 1.80 -7.76
N GLU A 686 51.33 2.68 -8.00
CA GLU A 686 49.92 2.43 -7.71
C GLU A 686 49.35 1.27 -8.55
N LYS A 687 49.84 1.07 -9.78
CA LYS A 687 49.49 -0.09 -10.65
C LYS A 687 49.80 -1.45 -9.97
N VAL A 688 50.80 -1.50 -9.09
CA VAL A 688 51.13 -2.69 -8.29
C VAL A 688 50.64 -2.60 -6.85
N LYS A 689 49.65 -1.72 -6.58
CA LYS A 689 49.10 -1.43 -5.25
C LYS A 689 50.13 -0.93 -4.23
N GLY A 690 51.24 -0.36 -4.70
CA GLY A 690 52.22 0.30 -3.84
C GLY A 690 51.90 1.79 -3.62
N ASN A 691 52.74 2.46 -2.84
CA ASN A 691 52.67 3.89 -2.58
C ASN A 691 54.06 4.56 -2.76
N ILE A 692 54.08 5.86 -3.07
CA ILE A 692 55.30 6.67 -3.08
C ILE A 692 55.07 7.99 -2.36
N GLU A 693 55.97 8.31 -1.43
CA GLU A 693 55.92 9.54 -0.66
C GLU A 693 57.26 10.27 -0.71
N ALA A 694 57.21 11.60 -0.64
CA ALA A 694 58.40 12.45 -0.60
C ALA A 694 58.52 13.14 0.77
N ILE A 695 59.56 12.79 1.51
CA ILE A 695 59.91 13.39 2.79
C ILE A 695 61.08 14.33 2.54
N SER A 696 60.88 15.63 2.72
CA SER A 696 61.87 16.64 2.35
C SER A 696 62.15 17.62 3.48
N ILE A 697 63.44 17.89 3.71
CA ILE A 697 63.92 18.95 4.58
C ILE A 697 64.65 19.97 3.71
N LEU A 698 64.07 21.16 3.57
CA LEU A 698 64.63 22.25 2.78
C LEU A 698 66.06 22.58 3.26
N ASN A 699 66.94 22.85 2.30
CA ASN A 699 68.39 23.05 2.42
C ASN A 699 69.17 21.86 3.00
N LYS A 700 68.57 20.67 3.09
CA LYS A 700 69.26 19.47 3.57
C LYS A 700 69.15 18.28 2.61
N LYS A 701 67.97 17.68 2.51
CA LYS A 701 67.79 16.39 1.83
C LYS A 701 66.35 16.15 1.40
N THR A 702 66.17 15.31 0.38
CA THR A 702 64.89 14.71 0.05
C THR A 702 65.00 13.18 0.11
N THR A 703 63.93 12.52 0.54
CA THR A 703 63.80 11.07 0.56
C THR A 703 62.50 10.70 -0.13
N PHE A 704 62.61 9.96 -1.23
CA PHE A 704 61.47 9.28 -1.83
C PHE A 704 61.36 7.89 -1.21
N LEU A 705 60.25 7.63 -0.53
CA LEU A 705 59.94 6.34 0.08
C LEU A 705 58.92 5.63 -0.80
N ILE A 706 59.34 4.51 -1.38
CA ILE A 706 58.46 3.62 -2.14
C ILE A 706 58.09 2.45 -1.23
N THR A 707 56.79 2.18 -1.12
CA THR A 707 56.23 1.05 -0.37
C THR A 707 55.58 0.10 -1.36
N LEU A 708 56.00 -1.16 -1.37
CA LEU A 708 55.45 -2.21 -2.21
C LEU A 708 54.86 -3.34 -1.33
N PRO A 709 53.71 -3.94 -1.71
CA PRO A 709 53.13 -5.05 -0.95
C PRO A 709 54.01 -6.31 -1.00
N ASP A 710 54.19 -6.98 0.14
CA ASP A 710 55.07 -8.17 0.25
C ASP A 710 54.52 -9.41 -0.46
N GLU A 711 53.23 -9.44 -0.86
CA GLU A 711 52.66 -10.47 -1.74
C GLU A 711 53.40 -10.59 -3.10
N GLY A 712 54.11 -9.52 -3.51
CA GLY A 712 54.99 -9.54 -4.67
C GLY A 712 56.40 -10.06 -4.38
N ALA A 713 56.84 -10.09 -3.12
CA ALA A 713 58.17 -10.54 -2.74
C ALA A 713 58.23 -12.08 -2.64
N ILE A 714 59.29 -12.67 -3.19
CA ILE A 714 59.52 -14.12 -3.12
C ILE A 714 60.74 -14.35 -2.22
N PRO A 715 60.60 -14.95 -1.03
CA PRO A 715 61.72 -15.25 -0.15
C PRO A 715 62.74 -16.15 -0.87
N THR A 716 64.02 -15.79 -0.82
CA THR A 716 65.09 -16.71 -1.17
C THR A 716 65.38 -17.63 0.02
N ALA A 717 65.41 -18.94 -0.21
CA ALA A 717 65.79 -19.92 0.80
C ALA A 717 67.20 -19.58 1.33
N VAL A 718 67.30 -19.39 2.65
CA VAL A 718 68.56 -19.18 3.37
C VAL A 718 69.49 -20.39 3.13
N PRO A 719 70.77 -20.23 2.78
CA PRO A 719 71.70 -21.35 2.79
C PRO A 719 71.80 -21.86 4.24
N LYS A 720 71.50 -23.14 4.45
CA LYS A 720 71.72 -23.79 5.75
C LYS A 720 73.19 -23.61 6.12
N LEU A 721 73.45 -22.88 7.20
CA LEU A 721 74.71 -22.96 7.93
C LEU A 721 74.93 -24.43 8.30
N THR A 722 75.91 -25.07 7.67
CA THR A 722 76.46 -26.34 8.16
C THR A 722 77.38 -26.03 9.34
N ASN A 723 77.15 -26.75 10.43
CA ASN A 723 77.79 -26.70 11.76
C ASN A 723 79.21 -26.13 11.83
#